data_AF-A0A3S2US55-F1
#
_entry.id   AF-A0A3S2US55-F1
#
_cell.length_a   1.000
_cell.length_b   1.000
_cell.length_c   1.000
_cell.angle_alpha   90.00
_cell.angle_beta   90.00
_cell.angle_gamma   90.00
#
_symmetry.space_group_name_H-M   'P 1'
#
loop_
_entity.id
_entity.type
_entity.pdbx_description
1 polymer ?
#
loop_
_entity_poly.entity_id
_entity_poly.type
_entity_poly.pdbx_seq_one_letter_code
_entity_poly.pdbx_strand_id
1 'polypeptide(L)'
;MTKTSFRNMLRSSDIATIEIPIIQRDFAQGRQNIEVKRIRRSFLDVLKQALTGDEEISLDFVYGDTKDGRFIPLDGQQRLTSLYLLHWYLAVRCRVSDEERDFIKRFTYHTRFSSRDFCAKLATICPGVNDHRISEWLQDQHWFAGSWRKDPTIQSMLVVLDDIQALFAEVGDEACHIAWNRLTSEVNPSITFEILSLEEMGLTDELYIKMNSRGKPLTEFEHFKAQFEQVLKEFEEALPATSEQAGRYAKFARKIDQDWADLIWPFRGANDNADEEFLRLFRFITDITIWRHGLEARPADEDLETTAKAIYGGPETEVALAAQKRLFSVLDGLHAEFAFATTMGDIDNWFRTLFANDEHRAGTVTIFGDVNLLDDCCRSYGLSQGRNRAFSLSRTLLLHAVVEYIVSDIRPSWDEISERMRCLRNVIFASQNEIRVEIFPALLDEVSDYIVSGDLAALKSFNRAQVEEEVAKSSFLLANRSVELDESMYRLEDHDLLRGNLAMFDLNVDERVFIRRARAFDAIFSGKTSYEEISQALLACGDYSQKIAGDRFQFASPSLPSVWRDLFVARSRPGVDNTKATLTKLLDGVHDKGLVDVEATLRQISEDYLREAVASKKYDWRYYMTKYPAMRSGKSGIFISSSYEMGFDLCMMEQTRLSSYYSDPYVRAVLELAGVSHDQHFAVWHYGYAGYEADSRWSLYSSNNRHFLRVTQAGFEIKSGRKSRIQTILDGHGVDGDGSLNVRQSTIAGIVFDRKDRVVIAADLVREIVKGVD
;
A
#
# COMPACT_ATOMS: atom_id res chain seq x y z
N MET A 1 4.66 -51.82 -1.71
CA MET A 1 5.71 -50.81 -1.41
C MET A 1 7.09 -51.47 -1.31
N THR A 2 7.97 -51.18 -2.25
CA THR A 2 9.33 -51.75 -2.31
C THR A 2 10.35 -50.62 -2.44
N LYS A 3 11.14 -50.37 -1.38
CA LYS A 3 12.27 -49.42 -1.40
C LYS A 3 13.36 -49.95 -2.34
N THR A 4 13.82 -49.13 -3.27
CA THR A 4 14.82 -49.51 -4.28
C THR A 4 15.69 -48.32 -4.67
N SER A 5 16.64 -48.54 -5.58
CA SER A 5 17.46 -47.52 -6.24
C SER A 5 17.34 -47.63 -7.76
N PHE A 6 17.82 -46.64 -8.50
CA PHE A 6 17.76 -46.64 -9.98
C PHE A 6 18.42 -47.88 -10.60
N ARG A 7 19.60 -48.29 -10.10
CA ARG A 7 20.30 -49.51 -10.56
C ARG A 7 19.59 -50.78 -10.09
N ASN A 8 19.13 -50.83 -8.84
CA ASN A 8 18.55 -52.04 -8.25
C ASN A 8 17.17 -52.36 -8.87
N MET A 9 16.38 -51.33 -9.21
CA MET A 9 15.15 -51.47 -9.99
C MET A 9 15.39 -52.19 -11.33
N LEU A 10 16.44 -51.82 -12.07
CA LEU A 10 16.84 -52.44 -13.35
C LEU A 10 17.50 -53.83 -13.23
N ARG A 11 17.59 -54.36 -12.01
CA ARG A 11 18.07 -55.72 -11.69
C ARG A 11 16.98 -56.61 -11.09
N SER A 12 15.79 -56.09 -10.84
CA SER A 12 14.61 -56.89 -10.55
C SER A 12 14.32 -57.84 -11.73
N SER A 13 13.76 -59.03 -11.45
CA SER A 13 13.31 -59.97 -12.49
C SER A 13 12.27 -59.37 -13.44
N ASP A 14 11.54 -58.36 -12.95
CA ASP A 14 10.31 -57.90 -13.57
C ASP A 14 10.52 -56.64 -14.42
N ILE A 15 11.64 -55.92 -14.22
CA ILE A 15 11.94 -54.64 -14.88
C ILE A 15 13.29 -54.73 -15.62
N ALA A 16 13.21 -54.98 -16.92
CA ALA A 16 14.34 -54.99 -17.83
C ALA A 16 14.69 -53.59 -18.40
N THR A 17 13.76 -52.62 -18.41
CA THR A 17 13.96 -51.27 -18.98
C THR A 17 13.03 -50.23 -18.35
N ILE A 18 13.47 -48.99 -18.23
CA ILE A 18 12.65 -47.81 -17.90
C ILE A 18 12.30 -47.09 -19.21
N GLU A 19 11.01 -46.91 -19.49
CA GLU A 19 10.51 -46.28 -20.73
C GLU A 19 9.62 -45.08 -20.40
N ILE A 20 10.13 -43.85 -20.55
CA ILE A 20 9.34 -42.63 -20.30
C ILE A 20 8.23 -42.51 -21.36
N PRO A 21 6.93 -42.49 -20.97
CA PRO A 21 5.81 -42.59 -21.91
C PRO A 21 5.48 -41.27 -22.64
N ILE A 22 4.62 -41.39 -23.67
CA ILE A 22 4.21 -40.29 -24.56
C ILE A 22 3.55 -39.12 -23.83
N ILE A 23 2.68 -39.42 -22.87
CA ILE A 23 1.80 -38.45 -22.18
C ILE A 23 2.56 -37.40 -21.37
N GLN A 24 3.87 -37.56 -21.26
CA GLN A 24 4.71 -36.85 -20.33
C GLN A 24 5.33 -35.58 -20.89
N ARG A 25 5.46 -34.58 -20.01
CA ARG A 25 6.07 -33.28 -20.29
C ARG A 25 7.57 -33.44 -20.58
N ASP A 26 8.18 -32.44 -21.19
CA ASP A 26 9.63 -32.45 -21.45
C ASP A 26 10.41 -32.52 -20.13
N PHE A 27 11.66 -32.99 -20.20
CA PHE A 27 12.58 -32.84 -19.07
C PHE A 27 12.73 -31.35 -18.78
N ALA A 28 12.30 -30.91 -17.60
CA ALA A 28 12.07 -29.51 -17.27
C ALA A 28 13.09 -28.96 -16.28
N GLN A 29 13.78 -29.82 -15.52
CA GLN A 29 14.76 -29.38 -14.52
C GLN A 29 15.89 -28.53 -15.13
N GLY A 30 16.28 -28.74 -16.39
CA GLY A 30 17.31 -27.94 -17.08
C GLY A 30 16.85 -26.60 -17.67
N ARG A 31 15.61 -26.15 -17.41
CA ARG A 31 15.14 -24.82 -17.85
C ARG A 31 15.94 -23.70 -17.17
N GLN A 32 16.04 -22.56 -17.86
CA GLN A 32 16.90 -21.42 -17.47
C GLN A 32 16.17 -20.29 -16.72
N ASN A 33 14.90 -20.48 -16.35
CA ASN A 33 14.22 -19.51 -15.48
C ASN A 33 14.81 -19.58 -14.04
N ILE A 34 14.67 -18.48 -13.29
CA ILE A 34 15.35 -18.28 -12.01
C ILE A 34 14.92 -19.34 -10.98
N GLU A 35 13.61 -19.63 -10.93
CA GLU A 35 13.00 -20.55 -9.98
C GLU A 35 13.45 -22.00 -10.21
N VAL A 36 13.35 -22.51 -11.45
CA VAL A 36 13.78 -23.86 -11.81
C VAL A 36 15.29 -24.02 -11.61
N LYS A 37 16.08 -22.97 -11.85
CA LYS A 37 17.52 -22.98 -11.54
C LYS A 37 17.79 -23.14 -10.04
N ARG A 38 17.01 -22.47 -9.18
CA ARG A 38 17.07 -22.64 -7.71
C ARG A 38 16.68 -24.07 -7.30
N ILE A 39 15.56 -24.58 -7.81
CA ILE A 39 15.06 -25.93 -7.51
C ILE A 39 16.05 -27.00 -7.96
N ARG A 40 16.58 -26.90 -9.20
CA ARG A 40 17.58 -27.84 -9.74
C ARG A 40 18.85 -27.85 -8.90
N ARG A 41 19.39 -26.68 -8.54
CA ARG A 41 20.59 -26.60 -7.70
C ARG A 41 20.36 -27.29 -6.36
N SER A 42 19.29 -26.90 -5.64
CA SER A 42 18.93 -27.52 -4.35
C SER A 42 18.81 -29.05 -4.45
N PHE A 43 18.09 -29.55 -5.46
CA PHE A 43 17.92 -30.99 -5.68
C PHE A 43 19.25 -31.70 -5.93
N LEU A 44 20.10 -31.18 -6.82
CA LEU A 44 21.40 -31.80 -7.12
C LEU A 44 22.41 -31.67 -5.96
N ASP A 45 22.35 -30.61 -5.16
CA ASP A 45 23.13 -30.45 -3.93
C ASP A 45 22.76 -31.55 -2.91
N VAL A 46 21.47 -31.83 -2.73
CA VAL A 46 20.99 -32.96 -1.88
C VAL A 46 21.49 -34.30 -2.41
N LEU A 47 21.43 -34.55 -3.73
CA LEU A 47 21.97 -35.79 -4.31
C LEU A 47 23.49 -35.90 -4.08
N LYS A 48 24.25 -34.81 -4.20
CA LYS A 48 25.69 -34.79 -3.94
C LYS A 48 25.97 -35.10 -2.47
N GLN A 49 25.28 -34.43 -1.54
CA GLN A 49 25.44 -34.63 -0.10
C GLN A 49 25.23 -36.09 0.32
N ALA A 50 24.20 -36.76 -0.21
CA ALA A 50 23.95 -38.19 0.07
C ALA A 50 25.05 -39.14 -0.46
N LEU A 51 25.80 -38.73 -1.49
CA LEU A 51 26.89 -39.53 -2.07
C LEU A 51 28.27 -39.22 -1.49
N THR A 52 28.47 -38.04 -0.91
CA THR A 52 29.76 -37.62 -0.33
C THR A 52 29.79 -37.50 1.20
N GLY A 53 28.62 -37.42 1.85
CA GLY A 53 28.45 -37.41 3.31
C GLY A 53 27.94 -38.76 3.82
N ASP A 54 27.47 -38.82 5.08
CA ASP A 54 27.06 -40.07 5.73
C ASP A 54 25.55 -40.36 5.68
N GLU A 55 24.75 -39.43 5.17
CA GLU A 55 23.29 -39.53 5.15
C GLU A 55 22.76 -40.30 3.92
N GLU A 56 21.76 -41.16 4.12
CA GLU A 56 20.98 -41.78 3.04
C GLU A 56 19.71 -40.95 2.79
N ILE A 57 19.33 -40.78 1.52
CA ILE A 57 18.10 -40.07 1.16
C ILE A 57 17.08 -41.00 0.48
N SER A 58 15.80 -40.71 0.73
CA SER A 58 14.68 -41.21 -0.07
C SER A 58 14.17 -40.06 -0.94
N LEU A 59 13.91 -40.32 -2.22
CA LEU A 59 13.29 -39.37 -3.17
C LEU A 59 11.78 -39.63 -3.28
N ASP A 60 11.18 -40.00 -2.15
CA ASP A 60 9.80 -40.43 -1.98
C ASP A 60 9.39 -41.50 -3.00
N PHE A 61 8.31 -41.25 -3.74
CA PHE A 61 7.64 -42.24 -4.58
C PHE A 61 7.95 -42.08 -6.06
N VAL A 62 8.02 -43.21 -6.76
CA VAL A 62 8.00 -43.28 -8.23
C VAL A 62 6.80 -44.14 -8.63
N TYR A 63 5.77 -43.48 -9.14
CA TYR A 63 4.53 -44.12 -9.58
C TYR A 63 4.68 -44.62 -11.01
N GLY A 64 4.30 -45.87 -11.27
CA GLY A 64 4.35 -46.44 -12.61
C GLY A 64 3.91 -47.89 -12.66
N ASP A 65 3.76 -48.40 -13.87
CA ASP A 65 3.29 -49.77 -14.14
C ASP A 65 4.32 -50.54 -14.97
N THR A 66 4.36 -51.86 -14.83
CA THR A 66 5.36 -52.73 -15.47
C THR A 66 4.71 -53.60 -16.54
N LYS A 67 4.99 -53.29 -17.82
CA LYS A 67 4.40 -53.98 -18.98
C LYS A 67 5.48 -54.57 -19.88
N ASP A 68 5.42 -55.88 -20.12
CA ASP A 68 6.39 -56.63 -20.94
C ASP A 68 7.86 -56.41 -20.52
N GLY A 69 8.12 -56.36 -19.21
CA GLY A 69 9.46 -56.07 -18.68
C GLY A 69 9.88 -54.60 -18.75
N ARG A 70 8.99 -53.67 -19.10
CA ARG A 70 9.25 -52.22 -19.13
C ARG A 70 8.50 -51.52 -18.02
N PHE A 71 9.22 -50.82 -17.16
CA PHE A 71 8.62 -49.90 -16.19
C PHE A 71 8.29 -48.57 -16.88
N ILE A 72 7.02 -48.20 -16.84
CA ILE A 72 6.45 -47.01 -17.49
C ILE A 72 6.05 -46.03 -16.38
N PRO A 73 6.89 -45.02 -16.06
CA PRO A 73 6.60 -44.06 -15.01
C PRO A 73 5.45 -43.12 -15.39
N LEU A 74 4.50 -43.01 -14.48
CA LEU A 74 3.41 -42.04 -14.48
C LEU A 74 3.82 -40.77 -13.72
N ASP A 75 4.59 -40.91 -12.63
CA ASP A 75 5.31 -39.81 -11.97
C ASP A 75 6.81 -40.15 -11.79
N GLY A 76 7.60 -39.21 -11.27
CA GLY A 76 8.99 -39.43 -10.86
C GLY A 76 9.97 -39.41 -12.02
N GLN A 77 9.49 -39.32 -13.25
CA GLN A 77 10.30 -39.21 -14.48
C GLN A 77 11.41 -38.15 -14.43
N GLN A 78 11.19 -37.00 -13.79
CA GLN A 78 12.20 -35.94 -13.68
C GLN A 78 13.31 -36.41 -12.72
N ARG A 79 12.94 -37.05 -11.60
CA ARG A 79 13.87 -37.72 -10.67
C ARG A 79 14.65 -38.82 -11.40
N LEU A 80 13.96 -39.73 -12.11
CA LEU A 80 14.58 -40.83 -12.88
C LEU A 80 15.53 -40.33 -13.98
N THR A 81 15.18 -39.27 -14.71
CA THR A 81 16.04 -38.69 -15.76
C THR A 81 17.30 -38.07 -15.14
N SER A 82 17.17 -37.34 -14.03
CA SER A 82 18.34 -36.77 -13.33
C SER A 82 19.23 -37.83 -12.70
N LEU A 83 18.65 -38.91 -12.17
CA LEU A 83 19.40 -40.09 -11.71
C LEU A 83 20.15 -40.74 -12.88
N TYR A 84 19.51 -40.95 -14.03
CA TYR A 84 20.16 -41.48 -15.23
C TYR A 84 21.38 -40.64 -15.65
N LEU A 85 21.25 -39.30 -15.68
CA LEU A 85 22.34 -38.38 -16.00
C LEU A 85 23.46 -38.42 -14.95
N LEU A 86 23.13 -38.53 -13.65
CA LEU A 86 24.11 -38.64 -12.56
C LEU A 86 24.89 -39.96 -12.61
N HIS A 87 24.22 -41.09 -12.88
CA HIS A 87 24.89 -42.38 -13.08
C HIS A 87 25.82 -42.33 -14.30
N TRP A 88 25.38 -41.73 -15.41
CA TRP A 88 26.23 -41.56 -16.58
C TRP A 88 27.45 -40.70 -16.27
N TYR A 89 27.27 -39.54 -15.63
CA TYR A 89 28.38 -38.65 -15.29
C TYR A 89 29.41 -39.33 -14.38
N LEU A 90 28.99 -39.98 -13.30
CA LEU A 90 29.91 -40.64 -12.37
C LEU A 90 30.60 -41.85 -13.01
N ALA A 91 29.90 -42.64 -13.84
CA ALA A 91 30.53 -43.73 -14.59
C ALA A 91 31.67 -43.22 -15.49
N VAL A 92 31.45 -42.08 -16.16
CA VAL A 92 32.45 -41.43 -17.01
C VAL A 92 33.59 -40.82 -16.18
N ARG A 93 33.28 -40.11 -15.10
CA ARG A 93 34.28 -39.47 -14.21
C ARG A 93 35.21 -40.48 -13.54
N CYS A 94 34.68 -41.64 -13.16
CA CYS A 94 35.42 -42.74 -12.52
C CYS A 94 35.98 -43.77 -13.52
N ARG A 95 35.77 -43.60 -14.83
CA ARG A 95 36.23 -44.52 -15.90
C ARG A 95 35.79 -45.98 -15.67
N VAL A 96 34.54 -46.13 -15.24
CA VAL A 96 33.90 -47.42 -14.96
C VAL A 96 33.84 -48.28 -16.22
N SER A 97 33.97 -49.61 -16.06
CA SER A 97 33.95 -50.55 -17.17
C SER A 97 32.59 -50.59 -17.89
N ASP A 98 32.60 -51.05 -19.14
CA ASP A 98 31.37 -51.15 -19.95
C ASP A 98 30.36 -52.15 -19.38
N GLU A 99 30.83 -53.18 -18.66
CA GLU A 99 30.01 -54.18 -17.99
C GLU A 99 29.28 -53.59 -16.77
N GLU A 100 29.99 -52.83 -15.92
CA GLU A 100 29.40 -52.26 -14.71
C GLU A 100 28.35 -51.20 -15.00
N ARG A 101 28.53 -50.43 -16.07
CA ARG A 101 27.63 -49.35 -16.52
C ARG A 101 26.56 -49.79 -17.54
N ASP A 102 26.51 -51.07 -17.92
CA ASP A 102 25.60 -51.57 -18.98
C ASP A 102 24.12 -51.24 -18.72
N PHE A 103 23.69 -51.25 -17.46
CA PHE A 103 22.31 -50.91 -17.06
C PHE A 103 21.87 -49.51 -17.50
N ILE A 104 22.78 -48.57 -17.74
CA ILE A 104 22.46 -47.21 -18.23
C ILE A 104 21.80 -47.28 -19.63
N LYS A 105 22.09 -48.31 -20.43
CA LYS A 105 21.45 -48.55 -21.74
C LYS A 105 19.96 -48.94 -21.62
N ARG A 106 19.49 -49.27 -20.41
CA ARG A 106 18.11 -49.70 -20.10
C ARG A 106 17.19 -48.54 -19.69
N PHE A 107 17.53 -47.31 -20.07
CA PHE A 107 16.70 -46.12 -19.87
C PHE A 107 16.40 -45.46 -21.22
N THR A 108 15.13 -45.20 -21.52
CA THR A 108 14.69 -44.76 -22.85
C THR A 108 13.41 -43.91 -22.82
N TYR A 109 13.07 -43.28 -23.96
CA TYR A 109 11.82 -42.54 -24.18
C TYR A 109 11.01 -43.21 -25.30
N HIS A 110 9.68 -43.28 -25.17
CA HIS A 110 8.84 -44.01 -26.14
C HIS A 110 8.79 -43.36 -27.54
N THR A 111 8.18 -42.16 -27.68
CA THR A 111 7.99 -41.47 -28.98
C THR A 111 8.79 -40.18 -29.17
N ARG A 112 9.51 -39.69 -28.15
CA ARG A 112 10.49 -38.60 -28.35
C ARG A 112 11.72 -39.14 -29.07
N PHE A 113 11.61 -39.40 -30.38
CA PHE A 113 12.65 -40.05 -31.18
C PHE A 113 14.03 -39.40 -30.99
N SER A 114 14.11 -38.07 -30.99
CA SER A 114 15.34 -37.33 -30.70
C SER A 114 15.91 -37.63 -29.30
N SER A 115 15.11 -37.46 -28.24
CA SER A 115 15.55 -37.72 -26.86
C SER A 115 15.94 -39.20 -26.64
N ARG A 116 15.18 -40.12 -27.24
CA ARG A 116 15.43 -41.57 -27.21
C ARG A 116 16.76 -41.92 -27.84
N ASP A 117 16.98 -41.46 -29.07
CA ASP A 117 18.19 -41.76 -29.83
C ASP A 117 19.42 -41.07 -29.21
N PHE A 118 19.23 -39.91 -28.58
CA PHE A 118 20.25 -39.23 -27.76
C PHE A 118 20.61 -40.02 -26.50
N CYS A 119 19.64 -40.47 -25.69
CA CYS A 119 19.90 -41.30 -24.50
C CYS A 119 20.59 -42.62 -24.86
N ALA A 120 20.12 -43.29 -25.94
CA ALA A 120 20.77 -44.50 -26.45
C ALA A 120 22.22 -44.23 -26.85
N LYS A 121 22.52 -43.09 -27.48
CA LYS A 121 23.88 -42.71 -27.85
C LYS A 121 24.73 -42.35 -26.63
N LEU A 122 24.19 -41.56 -25.69
CA LEU A 122 24.84 -41.14 -24.46
C LEU A 122 25.28 -42.35 -23.62
N ALA A 123 24.42 -43.36 -23.47
CA ALA A 123 24.74 -44.60 -22.75
C ALA A 123 25.92 -45.40 -23.34
N THR A 124 26.28 -45.21 -24.62
CA THR A 124 27.41 -45.90 -25.25
C THR A 124 28.76 -45.21 -25.07
N ILE A 125 28.78 -43.89 -24.89
CA ILE A 125 30.03 -43.12 -24.89
C ILE A 125 30.64 -43.00 -23.49
N CYS A 126 31.97 -42.87 -23.42
CA CYS A 126 32.72 -42.59 -22.21
C CYS A 126 33.86 -41.61 -22.54
N PRO A 127 33.60 -40.29 -22.59
CA PRO A 127 34.63 -39.30 -22.91
C PRO A 127 35.66 -39.16 -21.79
N GLY A 128 36.88 -38.76 -22.14
CA GLY A 128 37.83 -38.28 -21.14
C GLY A 128 37.35 -36.94 -20.57
N VAL A 129 36.96 -36.92 -19.29
CA VAL A 129 36.58 -35.68 -18.60
C VAL A 129 37.79 -34.74 -18.54
N ASN A 130 37.59 -33.51 -19.01
CA ASN A 130 38.53 -32.41 -18.98
C ASN A 130 37.82 -31.14 -18.48
N ASP A 131 38.52 -30.01 -18.41
CA ASP A 131 37.98 -28.74 -17.88
C ASP A 131 36.93 -28.07 -18.80
N HIS A 132 36.60 -28.67 -19.96
CA HIS A 132 35.56 -28.18 -20.85
C HIS A 132 34.17 -28.68 -20.45
N ARG A 133 33.13 -27.92 -20.79
CA ARG A 133 31.75 -28.31 -20.50
C ARG A 133 31.36 -29.56 -21.28
N ILE A 134 30.72 -30.50 -20.59
CA ILE A 134 30.17 -31.70 -21.21
C ILE A 134 29.17 -31.35 -22.33
N SER A 135 28.35 -30.32 -22.14
CA SER A 135 27.41 -29.88 -23.17
C SER A 135 28.08 -29.38 -24.45
N GLU A 136 29.22 -28.70 -24.34
CA GLU A 136 30.01 -28.21 -25.47
C GLU A 136 30.68 -29.38 -26.20
N TRP A 137 31.34 -30.27 -25.45
CA TRP A 137 31.99 -31.45 -26.01
C TRP A 137 31.01 -32.37 -26.74
N LEU A 138 29.82 -32.62 -26.15
CA LEU A 138 28.77 -33.43 -26.78
C LEU A 138 28.30 -32.82 -28.11
N GLN A 139 28.10 -31.51 -28.13
CA GLN A 139 27.60 -30.79 -29.31
C GLN A 139 28.63 -30.68 -30.45
N ASP A 140 29.93 -30.80 -30.16
CA ASP A 140 31.01 -30.80 -31.16
C ASP A 140 31.23 -32.16 -31.84
N GLN A 141 30.53 -33.21 -31.40
CA GLN A 141 30.68 -34.54 -31.98
C GLN A 141 30.01 -34.68 -33.35
N HIS A 142 30.70 -35.31 -34.30
CA HIS A 142 30.19 -35.58 -35.66
C HIS A 142 28.86 -36.37 -35.71
N TRP A 143 28.55 -37.11 -34.64
CA TRP A 143 27.30 -37.87 -34.50
C TRP A 143 26.18 -37.10 -33.80
N PHE A 144 26.42 -35.88 -33.32
CA PHE A 144 25.41 -35.07 -32.64
C PHE A 144 24.44 -34.47 -33.67
N ALA A 145 23.22 -35.01 -33.74
CA ALA A 145 22.27 -34.64 -34.77
C ALA A 145 21.80 -33.18 -34.63
N GLY A 146 21.69 -32.45 -35.75
CA GLY A 146 21.22 -31.06 -35.75
C GLY A 146 19.80 -30.87 -35.21
N SER A 147 18.96 -31.91 -35.23
CA SER A 147 17.63 -31.94 -34.60
C SER A 147 17.69 -31.87 -33.07
N TRP A 148 18.71 -32.47 -32.45
CA TRP A 148 18.87 -32.52 -31.00
C TRP A 148 19.13 -31.14 -30.37
N ARG A 149 19.68 -30.20 -31.14
CA ARG A 149 19.83 -28.79 -30.74
C ARG A 149 18.48 -28.06 -30.55
N LYS A 150 17.37 -28.63 -31.02
CA LYS A 150 16.02 -28.08 -30.93
C LYS A 150 15.07 -28.88 -30.03
N ASP A 151 15.53 -30.01 -29.48
CA ASP A 151 14.75 -30.84 -28.56
C ASP A 151 14.86 -30.26 -27.12
N PRO A 152 13.75 -29.79 -26.50
CA PRO A 152 13.78 -29.16 -25.18
C PRO A 152 14.18 -30.11 -24.04
N THR A 153 13.94 -31.42 -24.20
CA THR A 153 14.38 -32.45 -23.26
C THR A 153 15.89 -32.60 -23.34
N ILE A 154 16.47 -32.70 -24.54
CA ILE A 154 17.94 -32.77 -24.71
C ILE A 154 18.60 -31.50 -24.22
N GLN A 155 18.09 -30.31 -24.56
CA GLN A 155 18.66 -29.05 -24.06
C GLN A 155 18.66 -29.00 -22.53
N SER A 156 17.61 -29.49 -21.87
CA SER A 156 17.58 -29.60 -20.41
C SER A 156 18.55 -30.65 -19.85
N MET A 157 18.76 -31.78 -20.55
CA MET A 157 19.76 -32.78 -20.15
C MET A 157 21.18 -32.21 -20.21
N LEU A 158 21.51 -31.46 -21.26
CA LEU A 158 22.83 -30.81 -21.41
C LEU A 158 23.09 -29.82 -20.26
N VAL A 159 22.10 -29.02 -19.87
CA VAL A 159 22.19 -28.09 -18.73
C VAL A 159 22.40 -28.84 -17.41
N VAL A 160 21.65 -29.93 -17.19
CA VAL A 160 21.78 -30.73 -15.96
C VAL A 160 23.13 -31.45 -15.90
N LEU A 161 23.67 -31.91 -17.03
CA LEU A 161 25.02 -32.50 -17.10
C LEU A 161 26.12 -31.48 -16.75
N ASP A 162 26.03 -30.24 -17.26
CA ASP A 162 26.97 -29.17 -16.91
C ASP A 162 26.89 -28.78 -15.43
N ASP A 163 25.68 -28.70 -14.86
CA ASP A 163 25.50 -28.39 -13.43
C ASP A 163 25.98 -29.57 -12.53
N ILE A 164 25.79 -30.83 -12.95
CA ILE A 164 26.40 -32.00 -12.27
C ILE A 164 27.93 -31.96 -12.37
N GLN A 165 28.48 -31.61 -13.54
CA GLN A 165 29.93 -31.45 -13.71
C GLN A 165 30.48 -30.39 -12.75
N ALA A 166 29.85 -29.22 -12.68
CA ALA A 166 30.25 -28.16 -11.76
C ALA A 166 30.17 -28.59 -10.29
N LEU A 167 29.15 -29.36 -9.91
CA LEU A 167 28.99 -29.85 -8.54
C LEU A 167 30.06 -30.86 -8.11
N PHE A 168 30.56 -31.68 -9.03
CA PHE A 168 31.60 -32.67 -8.78
C PHE A 168 33.01 -32.22 -9.20
N ALA A 169 33.19 -30.99 -9.69
CA ALA A 169 34.49 -30.48 -10.15
C ALA A 169 35.56 -30.45 -9.05
N GLU A 170 35.17 -30.04 -7.84
CA GLU A 170 36.07 -29.99 -6.66
C GLU A 170 36.17 -31.32 -5.91
N VAL A 171 35.46 -32.37 -6.35
CA VAL A 171 35.49 -33.69 -5.71
C VAL A 171 36.64 -34.51 -6.31
N GLY A 172 37.58 -34.92 -5.44
CA GLY A 172 38.74 -35.70 -5.85
C GLY A 172 38.36 -37.11 -6.35
N ASP A 173 39.20 -37.68 -7.22
CA ASP A 173 38.92 -38.94 -7.93
C ASP A 173 38.51 -40.10 -7.00
N GLU A 174 39.16 -40.25 -5.84
CA GLU A 174 38.83 -41.27 -4.84
C GLU A 174 37.41 -41.08 -4.27
N ALA A 175 37.05 -39.84 -3.92
CA ALA A 175 35.71 -39.51 -3.42
C ALA A 175 34.64 -39.70 -4.50
N CYS A 176 34.96 -39.50 -5.79
CA CYS A 176 34.08 -39.87 -6.89
C CYS A 176 33.87 -41.39 -7.00
N HIS A 177 34.90 -42.22 -6.76
CA HIS A 177 34.74 -43.68 -6.73
C HIS A 177 33.88 -44.13 -5.54
N ILE A 178 34.05 -43.51 -4.36
CA ILE A 178 33.18 -43.73 -3.19
C ILE A 178 31.72 -43.35 -3.55
N ALA A 179 31.50 -42.19 -4.17
CA ALA A 179 30.18 -41.75 -4.61
C ALA A 179 29.54 -42.72 -5.63
N TRP A 180 30.32 -43.26 -6.59
CA TRP A 180 29.86 -44.29 -7.51
C TRP A 180 29.42 -45.57 -6.78
N ASN A 181 30.25 -46.06 -5.84
CA ASN A 181 29.95 -47.26 -5.06
C ASN A 181 28.69 -47.08 -4.20
N ARG A 182 28.49 -45.91 -3.58
CA ARG A 182 27.30 -45.56 -2.79
C ARG A 182 26.04 -45.42 -3.65
N LEU A 183 26.16 -44.84 -4.84
CA LEU A 183 25.06 -44.69 -5.80
C LEU A 183 24.60 -46.05 -6.36
N THR A 184 25.54 -46.98 -6.55
CA THR A 184 25.31 -48.25 -7.27
C THR A 184 25.29 -49.50 -6.37
N SER A 185 25.32 -49.30 -5.05
CA SER A 185 25.29 -50.33 -4.01
C SER A 185 24.01 -51.18 -4.07
N GLU A 186 24.20 -52.51 -4.07
CA GLU A 186 23.08 -53.46 -4.06
C GLU A 186 22.44 -53.58 -2.67
N VAL A 187 23.25 -53.43 -1.61
CA VAL A 187 22.83 -53.68 -0.22
C VAL A 187 22.33 -52.39 0.43
N ASN A 188 23.14 -51.33 0.40
CA ASN A 188 22.87 -50.03 1.02
C ASN A 188 23.10 -48.89 -0.01
N PRO A 189 22.18 -48.66 -0.96
CA PRO A 189 22.23 -47.52 -1.87
C PRO A 189 21.91 -46.22 -1.12
N SER A 190 22.79 -45.21 -1.19
CA SER A 190 22.59 -43.94 -0.46
C SER A 190 21.51 -43.03 -1.07
N ILE A 191 21.00 -43.34 -2.27
CA ILE A 191 19.85 -42.68 -2.89
C ILE A 191 18.81 -43.73 -3.25
N THR A 192 17.62 -43.59 -2.66
CA THR A 192 16.51 -44.55 -2.80
C THR A 192 15.19 -43.89 -3.15
N PHE A 193 14.20 -44.68 -3.53
CA PHE A 193 12.80 -44.29 -3.69
C PHE A 193 11.92 -45.54 -3.58
N GLU A 194 10.63 -45.35 -3.36
CA GLU A 194 9.64 -46.43 -3.32
C GLU A 194 8.85 -46.51 -4.63
N ILE A 195 8.71 -47.72 -5.18
CA ILE A 195 7.82 -47.96 -6.33
C ILE A 195 6.40 -48.21 -5.82
N LEU A 196 5.43 -47.52 -6.43
CA LEU A 196 4.00 -47.72 -6.23
C LEU A 196 3.31 -48.07 -7.54
N SER A 197 2.61 -49.21 -7.56
CA SER A 197 1.69 -49.62 -8.63
C SER A 197 0.31 -48.98 -8.43
N LEU A 198 -0.37 -48.63 -9.51
CA LEU A 198 -1.75 -48.12 -9.47
C LEU A 198 -2.73 -49.15 -8.91
N GLU A 199 -2.50 -50.44 -9.17
CA GLU A 199 -3.37 -51.53 -8.70
C GLU A 199 -3.38 -51.62 -7.16
N GLU A 200 -2.26 -51.32 -6.50
CA GLU A 200 -2.15 -51.31 -5.03
C GLU A 200 -2.93 -50.14 -4.38
N MET A 201 -3.29 -49.10 -5.14
CA MET A 201 -3.95 -47.89 -4.62
C MET A 201 -5.45 -47.78 -4.99
N GLY A 202 -5.99 -48.71 -5.79
CA GLY A 202 -7.39 -48.65 -6.24
C GLY A 202 -7.73 -47.46 -7.15
N LEU A 203 -6.71 -46.83 -7.74
CA LEU A 203 -6.84 -45.68 -8.62
C LEU A 203 -6.94 -46.13 -10.09
N THR A 204 -7.90 -45.60 -10.84
CA THR A 204 -7.98 -45.82 -12.29
C THR A 204 -7.07 -44.85 -13.04
N ASP A 205 -6.50 -45.30 -14.16
CA ASP A 205 -5.67 -44.49 -15.08
C ASP A 205 -6.30 -43.11 -15.35
N GLU A 206 -7.63 -43.05 -15.53
CA GLU A 206 -8.36 -41.81 -15.80
C GLU A 206 -8.24 -40.74 -14.71
N LEU A 207 -8.19 -41.10 -13.43
CA LEU A 207 -8.15 -40.11 -12.35
C LEU A 207 -6.77 -39.45 -12.26
N TYR A 208 -5.71 -40.26 -12.37
CA TYR A 208 -4.34 -39.77 -12.42
C TYR A 208 -4.06 -38.95 -13.69
N ILE A 209 -4.61 -39.38 -14.84
CA ILE A 209 -4.59 -38.61 -16.08
C ILE A 209 -5.36 -37.29 -15.92
N LYS A 210 -6.51 -37.25 -15.23
CA LYS A 210 -7.24 -35.99 -14.95
C LYS A 210 -6.42 -35.02 -14.08
N MET A 211 -5.74 -35.52 -13.03
CA MET A 211 -4.87 -34.68 -12.19
C MET A 211 -3.70 -34.07 -12.99
N ASN A 212 -3.06 -34.84 -13.87
CA ASN A 212 -1.88 -34.38 -14.61
C ASN A 212 -2.17 -33.67 -15.94
N SER A 213 -3.34 -33.92 -16.56
CA SER A 213 -3.76 -33.32 -17.84
C SER A 213 -4.10 -31.83 -17.73
N ARG A 214 -4.38 -31.32 -16.52
CA ARG A 214 -4.66 -29.89 -16.27
C ARG A 214 -3.49 -28.95 -16.62
N GLY A 215 -2.28 -29.47 -16.83
CA GLY A 215 -1.14 -28.76 -17.43
C GLY A 215 -0.46 -27.69 -16.55
N LYS A 216 -1.18 -27.09 -15.60
CA LYS A 216 -0.68 -26.07 -14.66
C LYS A 216 0.12 -26.71 -13.51
N PRO A 217 1.12 -25.99 -12.94
CA PRO A 217 1.65 -26.29 -11.60
C PRO A 217 0.58 -26.15 -10.52
N LEU A 218 0.86 -26.63 -9.30
CA LEU A 218 0.11 -26.21 -8.11
C LEU A 218 0.29 -24.69 -7.93
N THR A 219 -0.75 -24.01 -7.44
CA THR A 219 -0.67 -22.59 -7.09
C THR A 219 -0.05 -22.44 -5.70
N GLU A 220 0.37 -21.23 -5.33
CA GLU A 220 0.85 -20.94 -3.97
C GLU A 220 -0.23 -21.26 -2.93
N PHE A 221 -1.52 -21.08 -3.27
CA PHE A 221 -2.65 -21.48 -2.41
C PHE A 221 -2.74 -22.99 -2.21
N GLU A 222 -2.61 -23.80 -3.26
CA GLU A 222 -2.66 -25.27 -3.13
C GLU A 222 -1.46 -25.82 -2.33
N HIS A 223 -0.28 -25.19 -2.48
CA HIS A 223 0.89 -25.50 -1.64
C HIS A 223 0.62 -25.14 -0.17
N PHE A 224 0.18 -23.90 0.10
CA PHE A 224 -0.16 -23.42 1.44
C PHE A 224 -1.23 -24.28 2.10
N LYS A 225 -2.32 -24.61 1.38
CA LYS A 225 -3.42 -25.45 1.85
C LYS A 225 -2.91 -26.82 2.31
N ALA A 226 -2.16 -27.52 1.46
CA ALA A 226 -1.65 -28.86 1.77
C ALA A 226 -0.70 -28.84 2.99
N GLN A 227 0.13 -27.81 3.12
CA GLN A 227 0.99 -27.64 4.30
C GLN A 227 0.19 -27.30 5.56
N PHE A 228 -0.82 -26.44 5.45
CA PHE A 228 -1.64 -26.05 6.60
C PHE A 228 -2.55 -27.19 7.11
N GLU A 229 -3.07 -28.01 6.20
CA GLU A 229 -3.74 -29.27 6.53
C GLU A 229 -2.82 -30.20 7.34
N GLN A 230 -1.58 -30.38 6.88
CA GLN A 230 -0.58 -31.17 7.60
C GLN A 230 -0.24 -30.57 8.98
N VAL A 231 -0.10 -29.24 9.10
CA VAL A 231 0.10 -28.54 10.38
C VAL A 231 -1.03 -28.81 11.37
N LEU A 232 -2.29 -28.67 10.93
CA LEU A 232 -3.45 -28.94 11.80
C LEU A 232 -3.54 -30.41 12.20
N LYS A 233 -3.20 -31.33 11.28
CA LYS A 233 -3.19 -32.77 11.53
C LYS A 233 -2.12 -33.17 12.54
N GLU A 234 -0.87 -32.74 12.34
CA GLU A 234 0.25 -32.99 13.27
C GLU A 234 -0.06 -32.43 14.67
N PHE A 235 -0.66 -31.24 14.74
CA PHE A 235 -1.09 -30.64 16.00
C PHE A 235 -2.20 -31.45 16.67
N GLU A 236 -3.22 -31.90 15.92
CA GLU A 236 -4.34 -32.69 16.45
C GLU A 236 -3.89 -34.09 16.92
N GLU A 237 -2.97 -34.75 16.19
CA GLU A 237 -2.37 -36.04 16.56
C GLU A 237 -1.49 -35.94 17.83
N ALA A 238 -0.95 -34.76 18.14
CA ALA A 238 -0.19 -34.49 19.36
C ALA A 238 -1.06 -34.19 20.60
N LEU A 239 -2.38 -34.01 20.45
CA LEU A 239 -3.29 -33.76 21.58
C LEU A 239 -3.61 -35.05 22.37
N PRO A 240 -3.89 -34.96 23.68
CA PRO A 240 -4.36 -36.11 24.46
C PRO A 240 -5.68 -36.67 23.90
N ALA A 241 -5.82 -38.00 23.83
CA ALA A 241 -6.99 -38.67 23.25
C ALA A 241 -8.37 -38.38 23.94
N THR A 242 -8.38 -37.63 25.03
CA THR A 242 -9.59 -37.16 25.74
C THR A 242 -9.95 -35.70 25.42
N SER A 243 -9.28 -35.07 24.46
CA SER A 243 -9.53 -33.68 24.07
C SER A 243 -10.84 -33.57 23.26
N GLU A 244 -11.82 -32.79 23.73
CA GLU A 244 -13.04 -32.43 22.98
C GLU A 244 -12.76 -31.62 21.70
N GLN A 245 -11.49 -31.23 21.49
CA GLN A 245 -10.99 -30.44 20.37
C GLN A 245 -10.66 -31.26 19.11
N ALA A 246 -10.89 -32.58 19.11
CA ALA A 246 -10.70 -33.45 17.93
C ALA A 246 -11.65 -33.08 16.77
N GLY A 247 -11.21 -33.31 15.53
CA GLY A 247 -11.93 -33.04 14.29
C GLY A 247 -11.67 -31.66 13.66
N ARG A 248 -10.64 -30.92 14.09
CA ARG A 248 -10.31 -29.59 13.54
C ARG A 248 -9.66 -29.68 12.17
N TYR A 249 -8.73 -30.62 11.97
CA TYR A 249 -8.18 -30.93 10.66
C TYR A 249 -9.30 -31.32 9.67
N ALA A 250 -10.19 -32.24 10.07
CA ALA A 250 -11.32 -32.66 9.24
C ALA A 250 -12.31 -31.51 8.95
N LYS A 251 -12.56 -30.61 9.92
CA LYS A 251 -13.39 -29.41 9.72
C LYS A 251 -12.74 -28.43 8.74
N PHE A 252 -11.42 -28.22 8.82
CA PHE A 252 -10.67 -27.37 7.89
C PHE A 252 -10.74 -27.92 6.46
N ALA A 253 -10.30 -29.18 6.26
CA ALA A 253 -10.24 -29.81 4.94
C ALA A 253 -11.60 -29.83 4.22
N ARG A 254 -12.72 -30.01 4.96
CA ARG A 254 -14.06 -29.85 4.38
C ARG A 254 -14.37 -28.40 4.01
N LYS A 255 -14.14 -27.44 4.91
CA LYS A 255 -14.61 -26.06 4.74
C LYS A 255 -13.81 -25.25 3.73
N ILE A 256 -12.50 -25.48 3.60
CA ILE A 256 -11.67 -24.76 2.63
C ILE A 256 -12.09 -25.06 1.19
N ASP A 257 -12.55 -26.29 0.91
CA ASP A 257 -13.03 -26.72 -0.42
C ASP A 257 -14.54 -26.53 -0.63
N GLN A 258 -15.24 -25.94 0.34
CA GLN A 258 -16.70 -25.74 0.32
C GLN A 258 -17.03 -24.33 0.81
N ASP A 259 -17.55 -24.20 2.03
CA ASP A 259 -18.03 -22.97 2.67
C ASP A 259 -17.09 -21.76 2.45
N TRP A 260 -15.77 -21.92 2.61
CA TRP A 260 -14.83 -20.80 2.48
C TRP A 260 -14.37 -20.54 1.04
N ALA A 261 -14.44 -21.55 0.16
CA ALA A 261 -14.29 -21.34 -1.28
C ALA A 261 -15.48 -20.55 -1.82
N ASP A 262 -16.71 -20.89 -1.43
CA ASP A 262 -17.93 -20.17 -1.81
C ASP A 262 -17.92 -18.71 -1.31
N LEU A 263 -17.43 -18.45 -0.08
CA LEU A 263 -17.22 -17.10 0.45
C LEU A 263 -16.26 -16.26 -0.43
N ILE A 264 -15.18 -16.86 -0.94
CA ILE A 264 -14.10 -16.13 -1.61
C ILE A 264 -14.25 -16.12 -3.14
N TRP A 265 -15.07 -17.01 -3.70
CA TRP A 265 -15.38 -17.06 -5.14
C TRP A 265 -15.88 -15.74 -5.76
N PRO A 266 -16.69 -14.89 -5.09
CA PRO A 266 -17.07 -13.58 -5.59
C PRO A 266 -15.91 -12.61 -5.81
N PHE A 267 -14.78 -12.81 -5.12
CA PHE A 267 -13.59 -11.94 -5.16
C PHE A 267 -12.60 -12.29 -6.28
N ARG A 268 -12.80 -13.41 -6.98
CA ARG A 268 -11.88 -13.88 -8.03
C ARG A 268 -11.58 -12.81 -9.07
N GLY A 269 -10.29 -12.54 -9.28
CA GLY A 269 -9.83 -11.65 -10.34
C GLY A 269 -10.04 -12.18 -11.76
N ALA A 270 -9.49 -11.47 -12.75
CA ALA A 270 -9.58 -11.82 -14.18
C ALA A 270 -8.97 -13.18 -14.56
N ASN A 271 -8.29 -13.86 -13.63
CA ASN A 271 -7.72 -15.19 -13.80
C ASN A 271 -8.74 -16.33 -13.57
N ASP A 272 -9.97 -16.00 -13.15
CA ASP A 272 -11.07 -16.92 -12.82
C ASP A 272 -10.71 -17.95 -11.71
N ASN A 273 -9.90 -17.49 -10.76
CA ASN A 273 -9.58 -18.16 -9.50
C ASN A 273 -9.43 -17.10 -8.39
N ALA A 274 -9.54 -17.53 -7.13
CA ALA A 274 -9.60 -16.63 -5.96
C ALA A 274 -8.48 -16.92 -4.92
N ASP A 275 -7.41 -17.57 -5.39
CA ASP A 275 -6.29 -18.10 -4.60
C ASP A 275 -5.53 -16.99 -3.87
N GLU A 276 -5.19 -15.89 -4.57
CA GLU A 276 -4.44 -14.76 -3.98
C GLU A 276 -5.30 -14.01 -2.96
N GLU A 277 -6.57 -13.83 -3.28
CA GLU A 277 -7.59 -13.19 -2.46
C GLU A 277 -7.78 -13.94 -1.14
N PHE A 278 -7.85 -15.29 -1.19
CA PHE A 278 -7.89 -16.13 0.01
C PHE A 278 -6.62 -15.97 0.85
N LEU A 279 -5.43 -16.06 0.24
CA LEU A 279 -4.16 -15.93 0.97
C LEU A 279 -4.01 -14.56 1.65
N ARG A 280 -4.48 -13.48 1.02
CA ARG A 280 -4.49 -12.13 1.58
C ARG A 280 -5.44 -11.99 2.77
N LEU A 281 -6.66 -12.53 2.67
CA LEU A 281 -7.59 -12.56 3.80
C LEU A 281 -7.06 -13.44 4.94
N PHE A 282 -6.51 -14.61 4.64
CA PHE A 282 -5.89 -15.49 5.64
C PHE A 282 -4.75 -14.76 6.36
N ARG A 283 -3.90 -14.04 5.62
CA ARG A 283 -2.83 -13.22 6.20
C ARG A 283 -3.37 -12.08 7.06
N PHE A 284 -4.43 -11.39 6.66
CA PHE A 284 -5.10 -10.39 7.50
C PHE A 284 -5.57 -10.99 8.83
N ILE A 285 -6.26 -12.14 8.80
CA ILE A 285 -6.74 -12.82 10.02
C ILE A 285 -5.57 -13.27 10.90
N THR A 286 -4.48 -13.74 10.28
CA THR A 286 -3.26 -14.18 10.97
C THR A 286 -2.54 -13.01 11.65
N ASP A 287 -2.33 -11.89 10.95
CA ASP A 287 -1.68 -10.69 11.51
C ASP A 287 -2.50 -10.10 12.68
N ILE A 288 -3.85 -10.06 12.56
CA ILE A 288 -4.76 -9.69 13.66
C ILE A 288 -4.61 -10.64 14.86
N THR A 289 -4.48 -11.95 14.62
CA THR A 289 -4.29 -12.96 15.67
C THR A 289 -2.92 -12.80 16.35
N ILE A 290 -1.85 -12.55 15.59
CA ILE A 290 -0.51 -12.27 16.11
C ILE A 290 -0.53 -11.06 17.04
N TRP A 291 -1.10 -9.94 16.59
CA TRP A 291 -1.16 -8.71 17.39
C TRP A 291 -1.95 -8.90 18.68
N ARG A 292 -3.16 -9.50 18.63
CA ARG A 292 -4.02 -9.65 19.81
C ARG A 292 -3.51 -10.66 20.84
N HIS A 293 -2.78 -11.69 20.41
CA HIS A 293 -2.14 -12.64 21.33
C HIS A 293 -0.73 -12.22 21.78
N GLY A 294 -0.25 -11.04 21.37
CA GLY A 294 1.07 -10.52 21.76
C GLY A 294 2.23 -11.38 21.24
N LEU A 295 2.02 -12.11 20.14
CA LEU A 295 3.00 -13.05 19.59
C LEU A 295 4.13 -12.29 18.88
N GLU A 296 5.32 -12.89 18.79
CA GLU A 296 6.48 -12.23 18.18
C GLU A 296 6.18 -11.76 16.75
N ALA A 297 6.47 -10.49 16.49
CA ALA A 297 6.20 -9.86 15.20
C ALA A 297 7.07 -10.50 14.11
N ARG A 298 6.41 -11.11 13.13
CA ARG A 298 7.00 -11.79 11.97
C ARG A 298 7.41 -10.76 10.90
N PRO A 299 8.56 -10.91 10.20
CA PRO A 299 8.90 -10.06 9.07
C PRO A 299 7.82 -10.02 7.99
N ALA A 300 7.63 -8.85 7.36
CA ALA A 300 6.58 -8.69 6.34
C ALA A 300 6.84 -9.51 5.06
N ASP A 301 8.09 -9.90 4.83
CA ASP A 301 8.56 -10.79 3.78
C ASP A 301 8.68 -12.26 4.23
N GLU A 302 8.38 -12.59 5.50
CA GLU A 302 8.27 -13.98 5.92
C GLU A 302 7.09 -14.65 5.20
N ASP A 303 7.33 -15.90 4.83
CA ASP A 303 6.37 -16.75 4.15
C ASP A 303 5.15 -17.07 5.04
N LEU A 304 3.99 -17.18 4.40
CA LEU A 304 2.72 -17.39 5.09
C LEU A 304 2.60 -18.81 5.64
N GLU A 305 3.19 -19.83 4.98
CA GLU A 305 3.19 -21.22 5.45
C GLU A 305 4.00 -21.33 6.76
N THR A 306 5.17 -20.70 6.79
CA THR A 306 6.06 -20.62 7.96
C THR A 306 5.38 -19.90 9.13
N THR A 307 4.75 -18.76 8.85
CA THR A 307 3.97 -18.01 9.84
C THR A 307 2.82 -18.84 10.36
N ALA A 308 2.00 -19.43 9.48
CA ALA A 308 0.84 -20.22 9.86
C ALA A 308 1.21 -21.46 10.68
N LYS A 309 2.32 -22.14 10.36
CA LYS A 309 2.86 -23.24 11.18
C LYS A 309 3.18 -22.79 12.60
N ALA A 310 3.82 -21.62 12.77
CA ALA A 310 4.18 -21.11 14.09
C ALA A 310 2.96 -20.68 14.92
N ILE A 311 1.94 -20.08 14.32
CA ILE A 311 0.77 -19.56 15.04
C ILE A 311 -0.27 -20.65 15.33
N TYR A 312 -0.58 -21.49 14.33
CA TYR A 312 -1.67 -22.47 14.43
C TYR A 312 -1.21 -23.89 14.78
N GLY A 313 0.08 -24.19 14.64
CA GLY A 313 0.71 -25.45 15.08
C GLY A 313 1.82 -25.23 16.12
N GLY A 314 1.82 -24.07 16.80
CA GLY A 314 2.84 -23.69 17.76
C GLY A 314 2.90 -24.61 19.00
N PRO A 315 4.03 -24.60 19.74
CA PRO A 315 4.25 -25.47 20.89
C PRO A 315 3.32 -25.15 22.08
N GLU A 316 2.76 -23.94 22.14
CA GLU A 316 1.82 -23.52 23.18
C GLU A 316 0.38 -23.90 22.78
N THR A 317 -0.06 -25.07 23.23
CA THR A 317 -1.34 -25.69 22.85
C THR A 317 -2.54 -24.76 23.03
N GLU A 318 -2.63 -24.01 24.14
CA GLU A 318 -3.76 -23.10 24.39
C GLU A 318 -3.81 -21.93 23.41
N VAL A 319 -2.66 -21.34 23.09
CA VAL A 319 -2.52 -20.24 22.13
C VAL A 319 -2.88 -20.72 20.73
N ALA A 320 -2.34 -21.84 20.29
CA ALA A 320 -2.65 -22.43 18.99
C ALA A 320 -4.14 -22.80 18.86
N LEU A 321 -4.75 -23.39 19.90
CA LEU A 321 -6.18 -23.70 19.93
C LEU A 321 -7.06 -22.46 19.88
N ALA A 322 -6.65 -21.35 20.53
CA ALA A 322 -7.34 -20.07 20.51
C ALA A 322 -7.23 -19.39 19.14
N ALA A 323 -6.02 -19.34 18.57
CA ALA A 323 -5.75 -18.82 17.22
C ALA A 323 -6.59 -19.56 16.17
N GLN A 324 -6.54 -20.90 16.16
CA GLN A 324 -7.39 -21.73 15.30
C GLN A 324 -8.89 -21.45 15.52
N LYS A 325 -9.36 -21.33 16.77
CA LYS A 325 -10.77 -21.02 17.05
C LYS A 325 -11.16 -19.67 16.44
N ARG A 326 -10.31 -18.65 16.58
CA ARG A 326 -10.54 -17.30 16.02
C ARG A 326 -10.57 -17.33 14.49
N LEU A 327 -9.60 -17.98 13.84
CA LEU A 327 -9.56 -18.15 12.39
C LEU A 327 -10.86 -18.74 11.84
N PHE A 328 -11.28 -19.88 12.39
CA PHE A 328 -12.51 -20.54 11.95
C PHE A 328 -13.75 -19.70 12.27
N SER A 329 -13.79 -18.99 13.41
CA SER A 329 -14.91 -18.11 13.75
C SER A 329 -15.06 -16.94 12.77
N VAL A 330 -13.95 -16.37 12.30
CA VAL A 330 -13.97 -15.29 11.30
C VAL A 330 -14.42 -15.81 9.94
N LEU A 331 -13.83 -16.90 9.45
CA LEU A 331 -14.21 -17.46 8.15
C LEU A 331 -15.65 -18.02 8.14
N ASP A 332 -16.07 -18.69 9.21
CA ASP A 332 -17.45 -19.18 9.37
C ASP A 332 -18.46 -18.02 9.50
N GLY A 333 -18.10 -16.96 10.22
CA GLY A 333 -18.95 -15.76 10.37
C GLY A 333 -19.09 -14.97 9.07
N LEU A 334 -17.98 -14.73 8.36
CA LEU A 334 -18.01 -14.08 7.04
C LEU A 334 -18.80 -14.90 6.01
N HIS A 335 -18.60 -16.22 5.96
CA HIS A 335 -19.39 -17.10 5.10
C HIS A 335 -20.88 -17.05 5.46
N ALA A 336 -21.23 -17.09 6.75
CA ALA A 336 -22.63 -17.02 7.17
C ALA A 336 -23.29 -15.67 6.83
N GLU A 337 -22.57 -14.56 7.00
CA GLU A 337 -23.05 -13.23 6.63
C GLU A 337 -23.27 -13.09 5.13
N PHE A 338 -22.32 -13.57 4.31
CA PHE A 338 -22.33 -13.43 2.86
C PHE A 338 -22.88 -14.66 2.10
N ALA A 339 -23.50 -15.62 2.78
CA ALA A 339 -24.08 -16.82 2.15
C ALA A 339 -25.20 -16.52 1.13
N PHE A 340 -25.74 -15.30 1.13
CA PHE A 340 -26.70 -14.82 0.12
C PHE A 340 -26.03 -14.32 -1.17
N ALA A 341 -24.72 -14.02 -1.13
CA ALA A 341 -24.01 -13.38 -2.22
C ALA A 341 -23.70 -14.38 -3.34
N THR A 342 -24.04 -13.99 -4.57
CA THR A 342 -23.75 -14.76 -5.79
C THR A 342 -22.70 -14.07 -6.66
N THR A 343 -22.50 -12.77 -6.44
CA THR A 343 -21.58 -11.90 -7.15
C THR A 343 -20.91 -10.91 -6.19
N MET A 344 -19.80 -10.31 -6.61
CA MET A 344 -19.18 -9.19 -5.88
C MET A 344 -20.19 -8.06 -5.61
N GLY A 345 -21.11 -7.80 -6.55
CA GLY A 345 -22.13 -6.77 -6.42
C GLY A 345 -23.03 -6.93 -5.19
N ASP A 346 -23.26 -8.17 -4.73
CA ASP A 346 -24.08 -8.44 -3.55
C ASP A 346 -23.35 -8.04 -2.26
N ILE A 347 -22.05 -8.33 -2.18
CA ILE A 347 -21.16 -7.95 -1.06
C ILE A 347 -20.94 -6.44 -1.06
N ASP A 348 -20.68 -5.86 -2.23
CA ASP A 348 -20.62 -4.42 -2.46
C ASP A 348 -21.87 -3.69 -1.96
N ASN A 349 -23.06 -4.27 -2.20
CA ASN A 349 -24.33 -3.70 -1.75
C ASN A 349 -24.49 -3.76 -0.22
N TRP A 350 -23.94 -4.77 0.46
CA TRP A 350 -23.90 -4.89 1.92
C TRP A 350 -22.89 -3.94 2.58
N PHE A 351 -21.76 -3.64 1.91
CA PHE A 351 -20.80 -2.63 2.37
C PHE A 351 -21.28 -1.20 2.08
N ARG A 352 -22.06 -1.01 1.01
CA ARG A 352 -23.04 0.08 0.90
C ARG A 352 -24.16 -0.21 1.93
N THR A 353 -25.06 0.72 2.28
CA THR A 353 -25.94 0.61 3.47
C THR A 353 -25.24 0.64 4.85
N LEU A 354 -23.92 0.39 4.94
CA LEU A 354 -23.08 0.80 6.07
C LEU A 354 -22.15 1.97 5.71
N PHE A 355 -21.42 1.90 4.60
CA PHE A 355 -20.46 2.92 4.17
C PHE A 355 -20.82 3.64 2.88
N ALA A 356 -20.39 4.90 2.78
CA ALA A 356 -20.31 5.69 1.56
C ALA A 356 -18.84 5.98 1.21
N ASN A 357 -18.56 6.22 -0.08
CA ASN A 357 -17.22 6.52 -0.57
C ASN A 357 -16.84 7.98 -0.24
N ASP A 358 -17.38 8.95 -0.99
CA ASP A 358 -16.89 10.33 -0.99
C ASP A 358 -18.00 11.38 -0.76
N GLU A 359 -19.26 10.96 -0.82
CA GLU A 359 -20.44 11.82 -0.62
C GLU A 359 -21.29 11.29 0.54
N HIS A 360 -21.80 12.21 1.36
CA HIS A 360 -22.71 11.89 2.45
C HIS A 360 -24.01 11.26 1.93
N ARG A 361 -24.37 10.11 2.49
CA ARG A 361 -25.66 9.45 2.29
C ARG A 361 -26.24 9.06 3.64
N ALA A 362 -27.46 9.54 3.92
CA ALA A 362 -28.22 9.28 5.14
C ALA A 362 -28.19 7.80 5.55
N GLY A 363 -28.04 7.56 6.86
CA GLY A 363 -27.88 6.22 7.44
C GLY A 363 -26.51 5.55 7.23
N THR A 364 -25.57 6.15 6.48
CA THR A 364 -24.28 5.51 6.13
C THR A 364 -23.06 6.41 6.38
N VAL A 365 -21.91 5.80 6.66
CA VAL A 365 -20.69 6.48 7.12
C VAL A 365 -19.70 6.69 5.97
N THR A 366 -19.21 7.91 5.76
CA THR A 366 -18.31 8.20 4.62
C THR A 366 -16.85 7.86 4.98
N ILE A 367 -16.18 7.00 4.21
CA ILE A 367 -14.80 6.55 4.52
C ILE A 367 -13.72 7.03 3.55
N PHE A 368 -14.08 7.87 2.56
CA PHE A 368 -13.19 8.53 1.59
C PHE A 368 -12.31 7.55 0.81
N GLY A 369 -12.95 6.55 0.19
CA GLY A 369 -12.31 5.51 -0.63
C GLY A 369 -13.23 4.30 -0.87
N ASP A 370 -12.64 3.17 -1.29
CA ASP A 370 -13.36 1.91 -1.54
C ASP A 370 -14.18 1.48 -0.32
N VAL A 371 -15.50 1.33 -0.51
CA VAL A 371 -16.47 0.98 0.54
C VAL A 371 -16.42 -0.48 0.97
N ASN A 372 -16.12 -1.38 0.04
CA ASN A 372 -15.97 -2.80 0.31
C ASN A 372 -14.58 -3.06 0.89
N LEU A 373 -14.48 -2.94 2.22
CA LEU A 373 -13.23 -3.11 2.96
C LEU A 373 -12.68 -4.54 2.85
N LEU A 374 -13.57 -5.54 2.70
CA LEU A 374 -13.18 -6.94 2.54
C LEU A 374 -12.56 -7.18 1.16
N ASP A 375 -13.15 -6.66 0.10
CA ASP A 375 -12.59 -6.73 -1.26
C ASP A 375 -11.25 -6.00 -1.38
N ASP A 376 -11.12 -4.79 -0.84
CA ASP A 376 -9.83 -4.10 -0.82
C ASP A 376 -8.78 -4.88 0.00
N CYS A 377 -9.16 -5.53 1.11
CA CYS A 377 -8.25 -6.44 1.82
C CYS A 377 -7.82 -7.63 0.94
N CYS A 378 -8.77 -8.30 0.30
CA CYS A 378 -8.54 -9.36 -0.68
C CYS A 378 -7.70 -8.92 -1.89
N ARG A 379 -7.68 -7.63 -2.25
CA ARG A 379 -6.86 -7.09 -3.35
C ARG A 379 -5.49 -6.57 -2.91
N SER A 380 -5.37 -5.98 -1.73
CA SER A 380 -4.22 -5.13 -1.37
C SER A 380 -3.54 -5.44 -0.03
N TYR A 381 -4.05 -6.37 0.79
CA TYR A 381 -3.39 -6.73 2.04
C TYR A 381 -2.01 -7.37 1.81
N GLY A 382 -1.07 -7.07 2.70
CA GLY A 382 0.34 -7.45 2.59
C GLY A 382 1.15 -6.71 1.51
N LEU A 383 0.51 -5.97 0.59
CA LEU A 383 1.22 -5.23 -0.47
C LEU A 383 1.77 -3.89 0.02
N SER A 384 2.87 -3.47 -0.59
CA SER A 384 3.48 -2.15 -0.40
C SER A 384 3.21 -1.25 -1.61
N GLN A 385 2.73 -0.04 -1.36
CA GLN A 385 2.59 1.03 -2.34
C GLN A 385 3.71 2.06 -2.13
N GLY A 386 4.85 1.83 -2.78
CA GLY A 386 6.06 2.62 -2.58
C GLY A 386 6.68 2.37 -1.20
N ARG A 387 6.62 3.35 -0.29
CA ARG A 387 7.08 3.24 1.11
C ARG A 387 5.96 2.94 2.11
N ASN A 388 4.71 2.94 1.67
CA ASN A 388 3.54 2.77 2.52
C ASN A 388 2.93 1.38 2.30
N ARG A 389 2.15 0.89 3.27
CA ARG A 389 1.26 -0.26 3.04
C ARG A 389 0.17 0.15 2.06
N ALA A 390 -0.19 -0.72 1.11
CA ALA A 390 -1.32 -0.47 0.20
C ALA A 390 -2.64 -0.49 1.00
N PHE A 391 -2.87 -1.54 1.78
CA PHE A 391 -3.90 -1.55 2.82
C PHE A 391 -3.37 -0.90 4.11
N SER A 392 -3.92 0.26 4.47
CA SER A 392 -3.42 1.05 5.60
C SER A 392 -3.85 0.51 6.97
N LEU A 393 -3.08 0.81 8.03
CA LEU A 393 -3.44 0.43 9.41
C LEU A 393 -4.82 0.97 9.83
N SER A 394 -5.22 2.15 9.34
CA SER A 394 -6.56 2.70 9.56
C SER A 394 -7.66 1.84 8.89
N ARG A 395 -7.41 1.30 7.69
CA ARG A 395 -8.35 0.38 7.01
C ARG A 395 -8.35 -1.01 7.68
N THR A 396 -7.21 -1.46 8.23
CA THR A 396 -7.14 -2.64 9.10
C THR A 396 -8.05 -2.52 10.32
N LEU A 397 -8.03 -1.38 11.03
CA LEU A 397 -8.92 -1.15 12.18
C LEU A 397 -10.41 -1.10 11.77
N LEU A 398 -10.74 -0.46 10.64
CA LEU A 398 -12.12 -0.41 10.13
C LEU A 398 -12.64 -1.78 9.69
N LEU A 399 -11.83 -2.60 9.00
CA LEU A 399 -12.23 -3.96 8.61
C LEU A 399 -12.31 -4.88 9.84
N HIS A 400 -11.39 -4.75 10.78
CA HIS A 400 -11.44 -5.48 12.06
C HIS A 400 -12.73 -5.18 12.82
N ALA A 401 -13.16 -3.92 12.89
CA ALA A 401 -14.44 -3.53 13.48
C ALA A 401 -15.65 -4.19 12.79
N VAL A 402 -15.66 -4.25 11.45
CA VAL A 402 -16.70 -4.96 10.69
C VAL A 402 -16.67 -6.47 10.98
N VAL A 403 -15.49 -7.09 11.04
CA VAL A 403 -15.33 -8.51 11.39
C VAL A 403 -15.81 -8.79 12.81
N GLU A 404 -15.48 -7.95 13.80
CA GLU A 404 -15.96 -8.11 15.18
C GLU A 404 -17.47 -8.00 15.28
N TYR A 405 -18.10 -7.07 14.54
CA TYR A 405 -19.55 -7.00 14.43
C TYR A 405 -20.15 -8.29 13.87
N ILE A 406 -19.57 -8.84 12.79
CA ILE A 406 -20.05 -10.07 12.14
C ILE A 406 -19.90 -11.30 13.05
N VAL A 407 -18.77 -11.45 13.76
CA VAL A 407 -18.52 -12.65 14.60
C VAL A 407 -19.09 -12.56 16.01
N SER A 408 -19.65 -11.42 16.43
CA SER A 408 -20.25 -11.26 17.76
C SER A 408 -21.57 -12.01 17.89
N ASP A 409 -21.70 -12.84 18.93
CA ASP A 409 -22.94 -13.55 19.28
C ASP A 409 -24.11 -12.60 19.57
N ILE A 410 -23.80 -11.43 20.15
CA ILE A 410 -24.76 -10.36 20.45
C ILE A 410 -24.35 -9.14 19.61
N ARG A 411 -25.10 -8.89 18.53
CA ARG A 411 -24.88 -7.75 17.65
C ARG A 411 -25.74 -6.54 18.07
N PRO A 412 -25.19 -5.32 18.05
CA PRO A 412 -26.02 -4.11 18.09
C PRO A 412 -26.95 -4.03 16.87
N SER A 413 -28.03 -3.26 16.99
CA SER A 413 -28.94 -2.96 15.87
C SER A 413 -28.24 -2.20 14.73
N TRP A 414 -28.87 -2.13 13.56
CA TRP A 414 -28.25 -1.51 12.38
C TRP A 414 -27.95 -0.01 12.57
N ASP A 415 -28.84 0.69 13.26
CA ASP A 415 -28.64 2.11 13.59
C ASP A 415 -27.49 2.28 14.59
N GLU A 416 -27.45 1.47 15.65
CA GLU A 416 -26.37 1.48 16.64
C GLU A 416 -25.00 1.14 16.05
N ILE A 417 -24.88 0.18 15.13
CA ILE A 417 -23.60 -0.11 14.46
C ILE A 417 -23.21 1.01 13.48
N SER A 418 -24.16 1.64 12.79
CA SER A 418 -23.87 2.78 11.93
C SER A 418 -23.34 3.97 12.74
N GLU A 419 -23.93 4.27 13.89
CA GLU A 419 -23.43 5.27 14.84
C GLU A 419 -22.05 4.92 15.42
N ARG A 420 -21.85 3.67 15.86
CA ARG A 420 -20.54 3.21 16.36
C ARG A 420 -19.46 3.31 15.29
N MET A 421 -19.75 2.87 14.06
CA MET A 421 -18.80 2.97 12.95
C MET A 421 -18.53 4.42 12.53
N ARG A 422 -19.50 5.33 12.69
CA ARG A 422 -19.31 6.77 12.48
C ARG A 422 -18.32 7.36 13.47
N CYS A 423 -18.58 7.17 14.77
CA CYS A 423 -17.69 7.61 15.85
C CYS A 423 -16.29 6.99 15.70
N LEU A 424 -16.20 5.69 15.42
CA LEU A 424 -14.92 5.01 15.23
C LEU A 424 -14.17 5.54 13.99
N ARG A 425 -14.85 5.80 12.87
CA ARG A 425 -14.27 6.45 11.68
C ARG A 425 -13.68 7.82 12.04
N ASN A 426 -14.42 8.64 12.78
CA ASN A 426 -13.99 9.96 13.23
C ASN A 426 -12.70 9.85 14.09
N VAL A 427 -12.70 8.96 15.08
CA VAL A 427 -11.56 8.71 15.97
C VAL A 427 -10.34 8.17 15.21
N ILE A 428 -10.50 7.17 14.34
CA ILE A 428 -9.40 6.59 13.54
C ILE A 428 -8.77 7.66 12.63
N PHE A 429 -9.57 8.48 11.95
CA PHE A 429 -9.06 9.49 11.02
C PHE A 429 -8.37 10.67 11.73
N ALA A 430 -8.77 11.01 12.95
CA ALA A 430 -8.06 11.98 13.79
C ALA A 430 -6.79 11.41 14.46
N SER A 431 -6.60 10.09 14.44
CA SER A 431 -5.53 9.38 15.18
C SER A 431 -4.33 8.98 14.31
N GLN A 432 -4.06 9.70 13.22
CA GLN A 432 -2.95 9.38 12.29
C GLN A 432 -1.55 9.49 12.92
N ASN A 433 -1.41 10.19 14.06
CA ASN A 433 -0.12 10.30 14.76
C ASN A 433 0.07 9.18 15.79
N GLU A 434 -1.03 8.67 16.32
CA GLU A 434 -1.14 7.66 17.35
C GLU A 434 -1.07 6.26 16.76
N ILE A 435 -1.78 5.99 15.65
CA ILE A 435 -1.84 4.66 15.01
C ILE A 435 -0.45 4.24 14.51
N ARG A 436 0.19 3.32 15.24
CA ARG A 436 1.53 2.77 15.01
C ARG A 436 1.53 1.27 15.29
N VAL A 437 2.51 0.53 14.77
CA VAL A 437 2.55 -0.95 14.88
C VAL A 437 2.74 -1.38 16.33
N GLU A 438 3.50 -0.61 17.11
CA GLU A 438 3.91 -0.88 18.48
C GLU A 438 2.73 -0.84 19.47
N ILE A 439 1.71 -0.02 19.19
CA ILE A 439 0.47 0.06 20.00
C ILE A 439 -0.72 -0.64 19.33
N PHE A 440 -0.52 -1.24 18.16
CA PHE A 440 -1.59 -1.84 17.37
C PHE A 440 -2.36 -2.97 18.09
N PRO A 441 -1.74 -3.81 18.94
CA PRO A 441 -2.47 -4.74 19.80
C PRO A 441 -3.55 -4.06 20.66
N ALA A 442 -3.19 -2.98 21.37
CA ALA A 442 -4.13 -2.22 22.20
C ALA A 442 -5.24 -1.59 21.36
N LEU A 443 -4.90 -1.00 20.19
CA LEU A 443 -5.90 -0.43 19.28
C LEU A 443 -6.92 -1.46 18.78
N LEU A 444 -6.51 -2.72 18.57
CA LEU A 444 -7.40 -3.79 18.14
C LEU A 444 -8.36 -4.23 19.25
N ASP A 445 -7.87 -4.40 20.48
CA ASP A 445 -8.70 -4.76 21.62
C ASP A 445 -9.67 -3.63 21.98
N GLU A 446 -9.21 -2.37 22.00
CA GLU A 446 -10.06 -1.20 22.23
C GLU A 446 -11.17 -1.06 21.17
N VAL A 447 -10.88 -1.41 19.91
CA VAL A 447 -11.89 -1.46 18.83
C VAL A 447 -12.89 -2.59 19.05
N SER A 448 -12.43 -3.80 19.41
CA SER A 448 -13.32 -4.93 19.71
C SER A 448 -14.27 -4.59 20.87
N ASP A 449 -13.73 -4.06 21.97
CA ASP A 449 -14.49 -3.65 23.15
C ASP A 449 -15.51 -2.54 22.80
N TYR A 450 -15.10 -1.54 22.01
CA TYR A 450 -15.97 -0.45 21.60
C TYR A 450 -17.12 -0.93 20.68
N ILE A 451 -16.85 -1.80 19.71
CA ILE A 451 -17.88 -2.27 18.77
C ILE A 451 -18.95 -3.09 19.48
N VAL A 452 -18.60 -3.86 20.52
CA VAL A 452 -19.56 -4.63 21.33
C VAL A 452 -20.28 -3.74 22.35
N SER A 453 -19.56 -2.89 23.10
CA SER A 453 -20.14 -2.11 24.21
C SER A 453 -20.81 -0.80 23.79
N GLY A 454 -20.29 -0.12 22.77
CA GLY A 454 -20.60 1.28 22.45
C GLY A 454 -19.94 2.32 23.36
N ASP A 455 -19.14 1.92 24.36
CA ASP A 455 -18.54 2.83 25.33
C ASP A 455 -17.26 3.49 24.79
N LEU A 456 -17.34 4.79 24.50
CA LEU A 456 -16.19 5.60 24.04
C LEU A 456 -15.04 5.65 25.05
N ALA A 457 -15.25 5.30 26.33
CA ALA A 457 -14.17 5.16 27.32
C ALA A 457 -13.26 3.94 27.06
N ALA A 458 -13.65 3.00 26.18
CA ALA A 458 -12.78 1.94 25.69
C ALA A 458 -11.59 2.49 24.87
N LEU A 459 -11.82 3.55 24.09
CA LEU A 459 -10.85 4.14 23.15
C LEU A 459 -9.83 5.05 23.89
N LYS A 460 -8.77 4.44 24.43
CA LYS A 460 -7.76 5.08 25.30
C LYS A 460 -6.46 5.40 24.56
N SER A 461 -6.07 4.56 23.61
CA SER A 461 -4.82 4.67 22.85
C SER A 461 -4.96 5.54 21.59
N PHE A 462 -6.18 5.97 21.28
CA PHE A 462 -6.50 6.91 20.19
C PHE A 462 -6.35 8.38 20.63
N ASN A 463 -6.48 9.31 19.68
CA ASN A 463 -6.42 10.76 19.92
C ASN A 463 -7.51 11.19 20.93
N ARG A 464 -7.10 11.43 22.18
CA ARG A 464 -7.99 11.80 23.29
C ARG A 464 -8.87 13.01 23.02
N ALA A 465 -8.35 14.02 22.33
CA ALA A 465 -9.12 15.22 22.00
C ALA A 465 -10.23 14.95 20.97
N GLN A 466 -10.08 13.92 20.12
CA GLN A 466 -11.18 13.48 19.25
C GLN A 466 -12.18 12.62 20.03
N VAL A 467 -11.74 11.70 20.89
CA VAL A 467 -12.64 10.88 21.72
C VAL A 467 -13.51 11.76 22.63
N GLU A 468 -12.94 12.82 23.20
CA GLU A 468 -13.68 13.83 23.98
C GLU A 468 -14.68 14.62 23.13
N GLU A 469 -14.37 14.87 21.86
CA GLU A 469 -15.33 15.47 20.92
C GLU A 469 -16.47 14.51 20.58
N GLU A 470 -16.21 13.22 20.32
CA GLU A 470 -17.30 12.25 20.08
C GLU A 470 -18.23 12.13 21.30
N VAL A 471 -17.69 12.16 22.53
CA VAL A 471 -18.49 12.20 23.76
C VAL A 471 -19.34 13.48 23.84
N ALA A 472 -18.77 14.63 23.48
CA ALA A 472 -19.49 15.91 23.46
C ALA A 472 -20.59 15.94 22.39
N LYS A 473 -20.33 15.41 21.19
CA LYS A 473 -21.32 15.25 20.12
C LYS A 473 -22.46 14.34 20.54
N SER A 474 -22.15 13.13 21.02
CA SER A 474 -23.15 12.18 21.51
C SER A 474 -24.02 12.81 22.60
N SER A 475 -23.42 13.53 23.54
CA SER A 475 -24.15 14.28 24.57
C SER A 475 -25.07 15.35 23.98
N PHE A 476 -24.62 16.07 22.94
CA PHE A 476 -25.40 17.11 22.26
C PHE A 476 -26.59 16.53 21.46
N LEU A 477 -26.39 15.42 20.75
CA LEU A 477 -27.46 14.70 20.04
C LEU A 477 -28.51 14.15 21.05
N LEU A 478 -28.05 13.46 22.10
CA LEU A 478 -28.92 12.88 23.14
C LEU A 478 -29.76 13.90 23.90
N ALA A 479 -29.27 15.14 24.03
CA ALA A 479 -29.95 16.24 24.71
C ALA A 479 -31.08 16.87 23.87
N ASN A 480 -30.96 16.88 22.53
CA ASN A 480 -31.92 17.53 21.63
C ASN A 480 -32.86 16.54 20.92
N ARG A 481 -32.35 15.36 20.52
CA ARG A 481 -33.11 14.25 19.87
C ARG A 481 -33.89 14.69 18.62
N SER A 482 -33.22 15.42 17.75
CA SER A 482 -33.80 16.01 16.54
C SER A 482 -33.17 15.37 15.30
N VAL A 483 -33.99 14.69 14.49
CA VAL A 483 -33.54 14.06 13.24
C VAL A 483 -32.87 15.06 12.29
N GLU A 484 -33.28 16.33 12.34
CA GLU A 484 -32.67 17.42 11.57
C GLU A 484 -31.28 17.80 12.10
N LEU A 485 -31.05 17.70 13.42
CA LEU A 485 -29.74 17.89 14.04
C LEU A 485 -28.80 16.75 13.70
N ASP A 486 -29.25 15.51 13.87
CA ASP A 486 -28.48 14.28 13.59
C ASP A 486 -27.98 14.31 12.13
N GLU A 487 -28.89 14.48 11.17
CA GLU A 487 -28.57 14.59 9.75
C GLU A 487 -27.68 15.79 9.39
N SER A 488 -27.78 16.90 10.13
CA SER A 488 -26.89 18.06 9.92
C SER A 488 -25.48 17.80 10.44
N MET A 489 -25.35 17.11 11.58
CA MET A 489 -24.06 16.72 12.14
C MET A 489 -23.39 15.66 11.26
N TYR A 490 -24.12 14.60 10.90
CA TYR A 490 -23.60 13.50 10.08
C TYR A 490 -23.09 13.99 8.71
N ARG A 491 -23.76 14.98 8.11
CA ARG A 491 -23.31 15.61 6.86
C ARG A 491 -22.02 16.41 7.01
N LEU A 492 -21.86 17.16 8.10
CA LEU A 492 -20.59 17.83 8.42
C LEU A 492 -19.46 16.83 8.64
N GLU A 493 -19.69 15.75 9.39
CA GLU A 493 -18.67 14.74 9.63
C GLU A 493 -18.23 14.01 8.35
N ASP A 494 -19.17 13.75 7.45
CA ASP A 494 -18.93 13.14 6.15
C ASP A 494 -18.34 14.11 5.11
N HIS A 495 -18.20 15.40 5.44
CA HIS A 495 -17.59 16.39 4.56
C HIS A 495 -16.06 16.21 4.49
N ASP A 496 -15.47 16.16 3.29
CA ASP A 496 -14.04 15.86 3.09
C ASP A 496 -13.07 16.84 3.78
N LEU A 497 -13.50 18.08 4.02
CA LEU A 497 -12.69 19.07 4.76
C LEU A 497 -12.72 18.89 6.29
N LEU A 498 -13.63 18.09 6.84
CA LEU A 498 -13.83 17.89 8.28
C LEU A 498 -13.51 16.45 8.71
N ARG A 499 -13.96 15.45 7.93
CA ARG A 499 -13.70 14.01 8.14
C ARG A 499 -13.93 13.56 9.60
N GLY A 500 -15.06 13.97 10.16
CA GLY A 500 -15.45 13.71 11.54
C GLY A 500 -15.08 14.79 12.56
N ASN A 501 -14.07 15.63 12.30
CA ASN A 501 -13.62 16.64 13.27
C ASN A 501 -14.47 17.91 13.17
N LEU A 502 -15.11 18.27 14.28
CA LEU A 502 -16.01 19.43 14.39
C LEU A 502 -15.46 20.54 15.31
N ALA A 503 -14.13 20.61 15.51
CA ALA A 503 -13.50 21.59 16.41
C ALA A 503 -13.87 23.05 16.11
N MET A 504 -14.14 23.37 14.85
CA MET A 504 -14.55 24.69 14.38
C MET A 504 -16.03 25.02 14.63
N PHE A 505 -16.85 24.05 15.07
CA PHE A 505 -18.24 24.25 15.45
C PHE A 505 -18.36 24.34 16.98
N ASP A 506 -19.36 25.07 17.47
CA ASP A 506 -19.69 25.09 18.89
C ASP A 506 -20.83 24.12 19.14
N LEU A 507 -20.66 23.22 20.11
CA LEU A 507 -21.66 22.24 20.54
C LEU A 507 -22.45 22.73 21.77
N ASN A 508 -22.11 23.90 22.33
CA ASN A 508 -22.80 24.51 23.48
C ASN A 508 -23.84 25.58 23.05
N VAL A 509 -24.44 25.40 21.87
CA VAL A 509 -25.44 26.30 21.29
C VAL A 509 -26.79 25.60 21.13
N ASP A 510 -27.85 26.38 20.92
CA ASP A 510 -29.17 25.86 20.52
C ASP A 510 -29.07 25.04 19.21
N GLU A 511 -29.78 23.92 19.12
CA GLU A 511 -29.76 23.03 17.95
C GLU A 511 -30.00 23.76 16.62
N ARG A 512 -30.86 24.79 16.59
CA ARG A 512 -31.17 25.56 15.38
C ARG A 512 -30.01 26.44 14.96
N VAL A 513 -29.23 26.93 15.92
CA VAL A 513 -27.98 27.69 15.67
C VAL A 513 -26.88 26.76 15.14
N PHE A 514 -26.84 25.50 15.58
CA PHE A 514 -25.95 24.50 14.97
C PHE A 514 -26.40 24.15 13.55
N ILE A 515 -27.66 23.73 13.35
CA ILE A 515 -28.24 23.33 12.07
C ILE A 515 -28.08 24.43 11.00
N ARG A 516 -28.36 25.70 11.33
CA ARG A 516 -28.22 26.80 10.36
C ARG A 516 -26.77 27.01 9.90
N ARG A 517 -25.81 26.82 10.80
CA ARG A 517 -24.36 26.94 10.52
C ARG A 517 -23.84 25.74 9.74
N ALA A 518 -24.33 24.54 10.04
CA ALA A 518 -24.06 23.33 9.25
C ALA A 518 -24.51 23.52 7.79
N ARG A 519 -25.78 23.93 7.59
CA ARG A 519 -26.32 24.24 6.25
C ARG A 519 -25.53 25.32 5.51
N ALA A 520 -25.09 26.38 6.20
CA ALA A 520 -24.26 27.41 5.59
C ALA A 520 -22.88 26.86 5.18
N PHE A 521 -22.29 25.98 5.98
CA PHE A 521 -21.01 25.35 5.67
C PHE A 521 -21.13 24.45 4.43
N ASP A 522 -22.11 23.55 4.40
CA ASP A 522 -22.41 22.69 3.25
C ASP A 522 -22.64 23.52 1.97
N ALA A 523 -23.38 24.63 2.07
CA ALA A 523 -23.65 25.50 0.93
C ALA A 523 -22.38 26.19 0.41
N ILE A 524 -21.53 26.72 1.30
CA ILE A 524 -20.26 27.37 0.97
C ILE A 524 -19.28 26.39 0.33
N PHE A 525 -19.12 25.20 0.91
CA PHE A 525 -18.12 24.20 0.50
C PHE A 525 -18.64 23.15 -0.49
N SER A 526 -19.85 23.33 -1.04
CA SER A 526 -20.51 22.48 -2.06
C SER A 526 -19.78 22.29 -3.41
N GLY A 527 -18.53 22.77 -3.53
CA GLY A 527 -17.73 22.71 -4.77
C GLY A 527 -18.15 23.73 -5.85
N LYS A 528 -19.23 24.50 -5.63
CA LYS A 528 -19.70 25.53 -6.58
C LYS A 528 -18.92 26.84 -6.47
N THR A 529 -18.48 27.19 -5.26
CA THR A 529 -17.68 28.40 -4.99
C THR A 529 -16.19 28.09 -5.08
N SER A 530 -15.37 29.01 -5.60
CA SER A 530 -13.91 28.86 -5.55
C SER A 530 -13.37 29.02 -4.11
N TYR A 531 -12.31 28.27 -3.76
CA TYR A 531 -11.61 28.49 -2.49
C TYR A 531 -11.02 29.90 -2.37
N GLU A 532 -10.69 30.55 -3.49
CA GLU A 532 -10.18 31.93 -3.51
C GLU A 532 -11.22 32.93 -2.97
N GLU A 533 -12.49 32.77 -3.32
CA GLU A 533 -13.59 33.62 -2.85
C GLU A 533 -13.98 33.32 -1.40
N ILE A 534 -14.01 32.03 -1.02
CA ILE A 534 -14.26 31.64 0.38
C ILE A 534 -13.16 32.19 1.29
N SER A 535 -11.89 32.05 0.88
CA SER A 535 -10.72 32.61 1.57
C SER A 535 -10.76 34.14 1.66
N GLN A 536 -11.31 34.83 0.65
CA GLN A 536 -11.49 36.28 0.63
C GLN A 536 -12.56 36.73 1.64
N ALA A 537 -13.72 36.06 1.62
CA ALA A 537 -14.82 36.37 2.51
C ALA A 537 -14.49 36.07 3.98
N LEU A 538 -13.71 35.01 4.25
CA LEU A 538 -13.14 34.78 5.58
C LEU A 538 -12.25 35.94 6.03
N LEU A 539 -11.34 36.45 5.18
CA LEU A 539 -10.49 37.59 5.54
C LEU A 539 -11.31 38.87 5.78
N ALA A 540 -12.42 39.06 5.07
CA ALA A 540 -13.35 40.16 5.31
C ALA A 540 -14.03 40.03 6.69
N CYS A 541 -14.44 38.82 7.07
CA CYS A 541 -15.01 38.52 8.37
C CYS A 541 -14.02 38.75 9.53
N GLY A 542 -12.75 38.36 9.39
CA GLY A 542 -11.74 38.51 10.44
C GLY A 542 -10.35 37.99 10.06
N ASP A 543 -9.42 38.03 11.01
CA ASP A 543 -8.14 37.31 10.89
C ASP A 543 -8.38 35.84 11.27
N TYR A 544 -8.07 34.92 10.36
CA TYR A 544 -8.17 33.48 10.58
C TYR A 544 -6.81 32.77 10.43
N SER A 545 -5.71 33.52 10.56
CA SER A 545 -4.37 32.93 10.57
C SER A 545 -4.18 32.00 11.78
N GLN A 546 -3.44 30.91 11.55
CA GLN A 546 -2.97 30.04 12.62
C GLN A 546 -1.45 29.92 12.58
N LYS A 547 -0.77 30.06 13.72
CA LYS A 547 0.69 29.86 13.78
C LYS A 547 1.03 28.36 13.79
N ILE A 548 1.83 27.92 12.83
CA ILE A 548 2.39 26.55 12.78
C ILE A 548 3.79 26.50 13.41
N ALA A 549 4.57 27.57 13.24
CA ALA A 549 5.81 27.85 13.95
C ALA A 549 5.89 29.36 14.22
N GLY A 550 6.82 29.84 15.04
CA GLY A 550 6.79 31.22 15.57
C GLY A 550 6.66 32.32 14.51
N ASP A 551 7.32 32.10 13.37
CA ASP A 551 7.44 32.93 12.16
C ASP A 551 6.38 32.65 11.07
N ARG A 552 5.69 31.49 11.15
CA ARG A 552 4.88 30.92 10.06
C ARG A 552 3.39 30.87 10.36
N PHE A 553 2.62 31.53 9.49
CA PHE A 553 1.18 31.72 9.55
C PHE A 553 0.50 30.93 8.44
N GLN A 554 -0.44 30.05 8.81
CA GLN A 554 -1.27 29.28 7.88
C GLN A 554 -2.61 29.99 7.66
N PHE A 555 -2.95 30.20 6.39
CA PHE A 555 -4.29 30.52 5.90
C PHE A 555 -4.80 29.37 5.02
N ALA A 556 -6.00 29.54 4.47
CA ALA A 556 -6.56 28.67 3.46
C ALA A 556 -5.70 28.65 2.17
N SER A 557 -5.73 27.53 1.46
CA SER A 557 -5.13 27.41 0.12
C SER A 557 -6.12 27.82 -0.97
N PRO A 558 -5.67 28.48 -2.05
CA PRO A 558 -6.52 28.72 -3.23
C PRO A 558 -6.92 27.44 -3.97
N SER A 559 -6.22 26.30 -3.74
CA SER A 559 -6.39 25.10 -4.57
C SER A 559 -6.21 23.74 -3.87
N LEU A 560 -5.77 23.69 -2.61
CA LEU A 560 -5.46 22.43 -1.91
C LEU A 560 -6.47 22.14 -0.77
N PRO A 561 -7.41 21.18 -0.94
CA PRO A 561 -8.33 20.75 0.13
C PRO A 561 -7.61 20.28 1.41
N SER A 562 -6.41 19.70 1.28
CA SER A 562 -5.61 19.24 2.42
C SER A 562 -5.20 20.38 3.37
N VAL A 563 -4.99 21.59 2.85
CA VAL A 563 -4.65 22.78 3.67
C VAL A 563 -5.89 23.29 4.41
N TRP A 564 -7.06 23.28 3.75
CA TRP A 564 -8.34 23.58 4.41
C TRP A 564 -8.65 22.59 5.53
N ARG A 565 -8.44 21.29 5.28
CA ARG A 565 -8.62 20.24 6.28
C ARG A 565 -7.69 20.47 7.48
N ASP A 566 -6.39 20.68 7.25
CA ASP A 566 -5.42 20.97 8.30
C ASP A 566 -5.76 22.23 9.13
N LEU A 567 -6.29 23.28 8.48
CA LEU A 567 -6.77 24.49 9.13
C LEU A 567 -8.01 24.24 10.02
N PHE A 568 -8.94 23.38 9.60
CA PHE A 568 -10.18 23.09 10.33
C PHE A 568 -10.03 22.03 11.43
N VAL A 569 -9.11 21.06 11.30
CA VAL A 569 -8.89 20.03 12.33
C VAL A 569 -7.97 20.48 13.47
N ALA A 570 -7.27 21.60 13.31
CA ALA A 570 -6.33 22.13 14.30
C ALA A 570 -7.04 22.59 15.59
N ARG A 571 -6.64 22.02 16.74
CA ARG A 571 -7.25 22.30 18.06
C ARG A 571 -6.45 23.26 18.94
N SER A 572 -5.13 23.35 18.77
CA SER A 572 -4.21 23.99 19.74
C SER A 572 -3.24 25.01 19.14
N ARG A 573 -3.34 25.32 17.84
CA ARG A 573 -2.48 26.33 17.21
C ARG A 573 -2.89 27.74 17.65
N PRO A 574 -1.95 28.64 17.97
CA PRO A 574 -2.29 30.04 18.23
C PRO A 574 -3.05 30.65 17.03
N GLY A 575 -4.25 31.17 17.26
CA GLY A 575 -5.16 31.68 16.22
C GLY A 575 -6.32 30.75 15.84
N VAL A 576 -6.41 29.53 16.38
CA VAL A 576 -7.56 28.63 16.19
C VAL A 576 -8.89 29.29 16.62
N ASP A 577 -8.93 29.96 17.78
CA ASP A 577 -10.15 30.66 18.23
C ASP A 577 -10.56 31.78 17.28
N ASN A 578 -9.59 32.51 16.72
CA ASN A 578 -9.85 33.55 15.71
C ASN A 578 -10.37 32.93 14.41
N THR A 579 -9.85 31.76 14.01
CA THR A 579 -10.35 30.97 12.88
C THR A 579 -11.81 30.57 13.10
N LYS A 580 -12.11 30.00 14.27
CA LYS A 580 -13.45 29.57 14.68
C LYS A 580 -14.44 30.73 14.70
N ALA A 581 -14.06 31.86 15.30
CA ALA A 581 -14.89 33.08 15.34
C ALA A 581 -15.13 33.67 13.93
N THR A 582 -14.09 33.68 13.09
CA THR A 582 -14.16 34.20 11.71
C THR A 582 -15.04 33.33 10.83
N LEU A 583 -14.88 32.00 10.89
CA LEU A 583 -15.77 31.05 10.21
C LEU A 583 -17.21 31.19 10.72
N THR A 584 -17.41 31.23 12.04
CA THR A 584 -18.75 31.42 12.65
C THR A 584 -19.46 32.66 12.10
N LYS A 585 -18.75 33.80 12.04
CA LYS A 585 -19.27 35.05 11.48
C LYS A 585 -19.60 34.93 9.97
N LEU A 586 -18.81 34.18 9.21
CA LEU A 586 -19.10 33.91 7.80
C LEU A 586 -20.35 33.03 7.64
N LEU A 587 -20.45 31.95 8.42
CA LEU A 587 -21.58 31.02 8.39
C LEU A 587 -22.90 31.72 8.74
N ASP A 588 -22.91 32.49 9.83
CA ASP A 588 -24.08 33.29 10.21
C ASP A 588 -24.40 34.33 9.12
N GLY A 589 -23.41 35.08 8.62
CA GLY A 589 -23.62 36.10 7.58
C GLY A 589 -24.10 35.56 6.22
N VAL A 590 -23.71 34.34 5.84
CA VAL A 590 -24.20 33.66 4.64
C VAL A 590 -25.60 33.08 4.86
N HIS A 591 -25.87 32.52 6.05
CA HIS A 591 -27.21 32.04 6.40
C HIS A 591 -28.26 33.16 6.44
N ASP A 592 -27.94 34.30 7.03
CA ASP A 592 -28.84 35.47 7.15
C ASP A 592 -29.23 36.07 5.79
N LYS A 593 -28.53 35.70 4.70
CA LYS A 593 -28.88 36.04 3.31
C LYS A 593 -29.73 34.98 2.60
N GLY A 594 -30.11 33.91 3.29
CA GLY A 594 -31.07 32.91 2.83
C GLY A 594 -30.51 31.78 1.95
N LEU A 595 -29.18 31.63 1.85
CA LEU A 595 -28.51 30.56 1.11
C LEU A 595 -28.88 30.44 -0.40
N VAL A 596 -29.40 31.51 -1.02
CA VAL A 596 -29.89 31.48 -2.42
C VAL A 596 -28.74 31.58 -3.42
N ASP A 597 -27.92 32.62 -3.30
CA ASP A 597 -26.73 32.85 -4.13
C ASP A 597 -25.53 33.04 -3.20
N VAL A 598 -24.82 31.94 -2.97
CA VAL A 598 -23.71 31.88 -2.02
C VAL A 598 -22.50 32.64 -2.56
N GLU A 599 -22.19 32.50 -3.85
CA GLU A 599 -21.07 33.19 -4.51
C GLU A 599 -21.25 34.72 -4.46
N ALA A 600 -22.43 35.23 -4.85
CA ALA A 600 -22.73 36.65 -4.73
C ALA A 600 -22.73 37.13 -3.28
N THR A 601 -23.17 36.30 -2.33
CA THR A 601 -23.13 36.64 -0.89
C THR A 601 -21.71 36.77 -0.36
N LEU A 602 -20.82 35.83 -0.70
CA LEU A 602 -19.40 35.86 -0.30
C LEU A 602 -18.66 37.07 -0.93
N ARG A 603 -18.98 37.40 -2.18
CA ARG A 603 -18.51 38.64 -2.83
C ARG A 603 -19.03 39.88 -2.11
N GLN A 604 -20.32 39.96 -1.79
CA GLN A 604 -20.90 41.10 -1.07
C GLN A 604 -20.25 41.32 0.30
N ILE A 605 -20.02 40.24 1.07
CA ILE A 605 -19.32 40.30 2.37
C ILE A 605 -17.89 40.88 2.20
N SER A 606 -17.20 40.47 1.14
CA SER A 606 -15.86 40.97 0.80
C SER A 606 -15.88 42.45 0.39
N GLU A 607 -16.81 42.83 -0.47
CA GLU A 607 -17.00 44.22 -0.92
C GLU A 607 -17.41 45.16 0.22
N ASP A 608 -18.25 44.74 1.15
CA ASP A 608 -18.70 45.53 2.30
C ASP A 608 -17.51 45.94 3.18
N TYR A 609 -16.66 44.97 3.53
CA TYR A 609 -15.41 45.22 4.26
C TYR A 609 -14.45 46.13 3.50
N LEU A 610 -14.26 45.90 2.20
CA LEU A 610 -13.37 46.74 1.37
C LEU A 610 -13.89 48.18 1.26
N ARG A 611 -15.21 48.38 1.16
CA ARG A 611 -15.85 49.71 1.18
C ARG A 611 -15.65 50.42 2.52
N GLU A 612 -15.77 49.71 3.65
CA GLU A 612 -15.53 50.27 4.98
C GLU A 612 -14.06 50.68 5.18
N ALA A 613 -13.11 49.85 4.76
CA ALA A 613 -11.68 50.14 4.82
C ALA A 613 -11.30 51.39 3.97
N VAL A 614 -11.87 51.51 2.76
CA VAL A 614 -11.69 52.69 1.89
C VAL A 614 -12.32 53.94 2.50
N ALA A 615 -13.55 53.86 3.01
CA ALA A 615 -14.24 54.99 3.64
C ALA A 615 -13.49 55.51 4.88
N SER A 616 -12.98 54.60 5.72
CA SER A 616 -12.22 54.92 6.93
C SER A 616 -10.75 55.31 6.66
N LYS A 617 -10.24 55.07 5.45
CA LYS A 617 -8.83 55.25 5.05
C LYS A 617 -7.89 54.55 6.03
N LYS A 618 -8.18 53.28 6.30
CA LYS A 618 -7.40 52.40 7.17
C LYS A 618 -7.09 51.12 6.40
N TYR A 619 -5.86 51.00 5.93
CA TYR A 619 -5.42 49.84 5.15
C TYR A 619 -4.33 49.10 5.92
N ASP A 620 -4.70 47.98 6.54
CA ASP A 620 -3.81 47.01 7.19
C ASP A 620 -3.46 45.87 6.22
N TRP A 621 -2.63 44.92 6.66
CA TRP A 621 -2.28 43.73 5.88
C TRP A 621 -3.52 42.95 5.42
N ARG A 622 -4.58 42.91 6.24
CA ARG A 622 -5.81 42.17 5.98
C ARG A 622 -6.58 42.79 4.83
N TYR A 623 -6.67 44.13 4.77
CA TYR A 623 -7.23 44.84 3.61
C TYR A 623 -6.53 44.43 2.32
N TYR A 624 -5.20 44.41 2.30
CA TYR A 624 -4.43 44.09 1.10
C TYR A 624 -4.64 42.63 0.68
N MET A 625 -4.58 41.67 1.61
CA MET A 625 -4.82 40.25 1.31
C MET A 625 -6.27 39.96 0.87
N THR A 626 -7.27 40.70 1.39
CA THR A 626 -8.66 40.60 0.91
C THR A 626 -8.81 41.22 -0.48
N LYS A 627 -8.16 42.36 -0.76
CA LYS A 627 -8.34 43.08 -2.02
C LYS A 627 -7.62 42.46 -3.21
N TYR A 628 -6.44 41.89 -3.00
CA TYR A 628 -5.54 41.45 -4.07
C TYR A 628 -5.39 39.92 -4.08
N PRO A 629 -6.06 39.19 -5.00
CA PRO A 629 -5.92 37.73 -5.12
C PRO A 629 -4.47 37.27 -5.30
N ALA A 630 -3.66 38.07 -6.00
CA ALA A 630 -2.21 37.95 -6.11
C ALA A 630 -1.49 37.65 -4.77
N MET A 631 -1.98 38.20 -3.66
CA MET A 631 -1.40 38.03 -2.32
C MET A 631 -1.74 36.70 -1.67
N ARG A 632 -2.59 35.88 -2.29
CA ARG A 632 -3.08 34.58 -1.77
C ARG A 632 -2.88 33.42 -2.76
N SER A 633 -2.14 33.64 -3.85
CA SER A 633 -1.97 32.66 -4.93
C SER A 633 -1.02 31.50 -4.60
N GLY A 634 -0.31 31.53 -3.47
CA GLY A 634 0.66 30.51 -3.08
C GLY A 634 -0.04 29.25 -2.57
N LYS A 635 0.22 28.10 -3.21
CA LYS A 635 -0.60 26.89 -2.99
C LYS A 635 -0.58 26.36 -1.57
N SER A 636 0.48 26.63 -0.80
CA SER A 636 0.56 26.17 0.59
C SER A 636 -0.38 26.91 1.55
N GLY A 637 -0.83 28.11 1.22
CA GLY A 637 -1.52 29.01 2.15
C GLY A 637 -0.64 29.54 3.29
N ILE A 638 0.68 29.26 3.30
CA ILE A 638 1.61 29.68 4.37
C ILE A 638 2.30 31.00 4.02
N PHE A 639 2.38 31.87 5.02
CA PHE A 639 3.11 33.13 5.00
C PHE A 639 4.14 33.15 6.13
N ILE A 640 5.30 33.76 5.88
CA ILE A 640 6.37 33.99 6.85
C ILE A 640 6.49 35.49 7.12
N SER A 641 6.83 35.87 8.35
CA SER A 641 7.21 37.25 8.69
C SER A 641 8.42 37.29 9.61
N SER A 642 9.43 38.11 9.26
CA SER A 642 10.63 38.29 10.08
C SER A 642 10.38 39.04 11.39
N SER A 643 9.26 39.76 11.48
CA SER A 643 8.80 40.39 12.72
C SER A 643 7.98 39.46 13.61
N TYR A 644 7.79 38.18 13.23
CA TYR A 644 6.93 37.20 13.91
C TYR A 644 5.46 37.65 14.06
N GLU A 645 5.01 38.62 13.26
CA GLU A 645 3.68 39.26 13.33
C GLU A 645 3.13 39.50 11.91
N MET A 646 1.80 39.45 11.73
CA MET A 646 1.19 39.77 10.44
C MET A 646 1.30 41.28 10.14
N GLY A 647 1.78 41.65 8.96
CA GLY A 647 2.04 43.06 8.63
C GLY A 647 2.39 43.31 7.16
N PHE A 648 3.28 44.27 6.92
CA PHE A 648 3.79 44.56 5.57
C PHE A 648 5.03 43.72 5.22
N ASP A 649 5.65 43.09 6.20
CA ASP A 649 6.75 42.15 6.05
C ASP A 649 6.24 40.71 5.93
N LEU A 650 5.63 40.38 4.79
CA LEU A 650 5.09 39.04 4.53
C LEU A 650 5.82 38.36 3.36
N CYS A 651 6.06 37.06 3.48
CA CYS A 651 6.62 36.23 2.42
C CYS A 651 5.77 34.98 2.21
N MET A 652 5.17 34.83 1.03
CA MET A 652 4.24 33.75 0.68
C MET A 652 5.00 32.51 0.17
N MET A 653 4.63 31.32 0.67
CA MET A 653 5.25 30.04 0.30
C MET A 653 4.42 29.26 -0.74
N GLU A 654 5.09 28.63 -1.71
CA GLU A 654 4.41 27.74 -2.67
C GLU A 654 4.18 26.30 -2.14
N GLN A 655 4.98 25.87 -1.15
CA GLN A 655 4.91 24.52 -0.55
C GLN A 655 5.26 24.61 0.93
N THR A 656 4.84 23.62 1.73
CA THR A 656 4.97 23.63 3.20
C THR A 656 6.40 23.43 3.72
N ARG A 657 7.30 22.88 2.90
CA ARG A 657 8.73 22.68 3.22
C ARG A 657 9.56 23.93 2.98
N LEU A 658 10.65 24.11 3.73
CA LEU A 658 11.56 25.26 3.58
C LEU A 658 12.39 25.22 2.27
N SER A 659 12.54 24.04 1.65
CA SER A 659 13.10 23.90 0.30
C SER A 659 12.02 24.12 -0.77
N SER A 660 11.51 25.36 -0.83
CA SER A 660 10.41 25.77 -1.69
C SER A 660 10.69 27.10 -2.41
N TYR A 661 9.74 27.52 -3.22
CA TYR A 661 9.67 28.85 -3.81
C TYR A 661 8.91 29.83 -2.89
N TYR A 662 9.44 31.05 -2.83
CA TYR A 662 8.97 32.15 -2.00
C TYR A 662 8.68 33.38 -2.86
N SER A 663 7.60 34.11 -2.56
CA SER A 663 7.20 35.34 -3.26
C SER A 663 6.85 36.42 -2.24
N ASP A 664 7.23 37.67 -2.49
CA ASP A 664 6.64 38.79 -1.76
C ASP A 664 5.23 39.06 -2.31
N PRO A 665 4.18 39.05 -1.47
CA PRO A 665 2.80 39.19 -1.92
C PRO A 665 2.49 40.64 -2.35
N TYR A 666 3.06 41.64 -1.68
CA TYR A 666 2.82 43.05 -2.01
C TYR A 666 3.45 43.43 -3.35
N VAL A 667 4.70 43.02 -3.58
CA VAL A 667 5.39 43.22 -4.86
C VAL A 667 4.64 42.52 -5.99
N ARG A 668 4.15 41.29 -5.76
CA ARG A 668 3.33 40.56 -6.74
C ARG A 668 2.04 41.32 -7.08
N ALA A 669 1.30 41.77 -6.07
CA ALA A 669 0.07 42.56 -6.26
C ALA A 669 0.32 43.87 -7.02
N VAL A 670 1.47 44.53 -6.79
CA VAL A 670 1.88 45.73 -7.53
C VAL A 670 2.12 45.42 -9.02
N LEU A 671 2.87 44.36 -9.32
CA LEU A 671 3.19 43.97 -10.70
C LEU A 671 1.95 43.56 -11.50
N GLU A 672 1.05 42.82 -10.86
CA GLU A 672 -0.24 42.39 -11.45
C GLU A 672 -1.16 43.60 -11.70
N LEU A 673 -1.33 44.50 -10.72
CA LEU A 673 -2.13 45.73 -10.87
C LEU A 673 -1.52 46.73 -11.87
N ALA A 674 -0.19 46.75 -12.02
CA ALA A 674 0.48 47.56 -13.04
C ALA A 674 0.17 47.07 -14.47
N GLY A 675 -0.26 45.82 -14.63
CA GLY A 675 -0.51 45.17 -15.92
C GLY A 675 0.76 44.68 -16.60
N VAL A 676 1.81 44.37 -15.82
CA VAL A 676 3.09 43.90 -16.35
C VAL A 676 3.10 42.38 -16.40
N SER A 677 3.51 41.80 -17.54
CA SER A 677 3.75 40.36 -17.69
C SER A 677 4.97 39.93 -16.86
N HIS A 678 4.82 39.86 -15.53
CA HIS A 678 5.94 39.75 -14.60
C HIS A 678 6.78 38.50 -14.84
N ASP A 679 6.18 37.36 -15.21
CA ASP A 679 6.93 36.13 -15.47
C ASP A 679 7.90 36.22 -16.67
N GLN A 680 7.74 37.23 -17.53
CA GLN A 680 8.65 37.53 -18.65
C GLN A 680 9.75 38.53 -18.28
N HIS A 681 9.57 39.31 -17.22
CA HIS A 681 10.41 40.48 -16.92
C HIS A 681 11.06 40.48 -15.53
N PHE A 682 10.49 39.74 -14.57
CA PHE A 682 10.94 39.67 -13.19
C PHE A 682 10.97 38.23 -12.66
N ALA A 683 12.01 37.91 -11.90
CA ALA A 683 11.98 36.76 -11.01
C ALA A 683 11.16 37.15 -9.77
N VAL A 684 9.93 36.64 -9.67
CA VAL A 684 9.00 36.88 -8.55
C VAL A 684 9.04 35.72 -7.53
N TRP A 685 9.44 34.53 -7.98
CA TRP A 685 9.63 33.34 -7.15
C TRP A 685 11.12 33.07 -6.91
N HIS A 686 11.51 32.96 -5.63
CA HIS A 686 12.88 32.75 -5.19
C HIS A 686 12.99 31.39 -4.50
N TYR A 687 13.97 30.57 -4.87
CA TYR A 687 14.15 29.22 -4.34
C TYR A 687 15.23 29.17 -3.24
N GLY A 688 14.89 28.54 -2.12
CA GLY A 688 15.84 28.24 -1.03
C GLY A 688 15.84 29.27 0.11
N TYR A 689 15.60 28.79 1.33
CA TYR A 689 15.35 29.63 2.51
C TYR A 689 16.60 30.13 3.27
N ALA A 690 17.82 29.84 2.80
CA ALA A 690 19.04 30.22 3.50
C ALA A 690 19.35 31.73 3.34
N GLY A 691 18.65 32.58 4.08
CA GLY A 691 18.87 34.04 4.16
C GLY A 691 17.64 34.90 3.84
N TYR A 692 16.66 34.36 3.10
CA TYR A 692 15.62 35.17 2.43
C TYR A 692 14.67 35.94 3.38
N GLU A 693 14.54 35.51 4.63
CA GLU A 693 13.77 36.20 5.69
C GLU A 693 14.45 37.49 6.17
N ALA A 694 15.79 37.53 6.20
CA ALA A 694 16.59 38.67 6.65
C ALA A 694 17.20 39.48 5.48
N ASP A 695 17.23 38.90 4.28
CA ASP A 695 17.65 39.58 3.07
C ASP A 695 16.69 40.70 2.67
N SER A 696 17.17 41.61 1.82
CA SER A 696 16.39 42.78 1.41
C SER A 696 15.22 42.49 0.44
N ARG A 697 14.83 41.23 0.20
CA ARG A 697 13.67 40.75 -0.59
C ARG A 697 13.32 41.60 -1.83
N TRP A 698 14.35 41.93 -2.62
CA TRP A 698 14.21 42.67 -3.87
C TRP A 698 13.74 41.77 -4.99
N SER A 699 12.68 42.18 -5.71
CA SER A 699 12.40 41.63 -7.03
C SER A 699 13.57 41.91 -7.98
N LEU A 700 13.85 40.95 -8.87
CA LEU A 700 14.98 40.99 -9.79
C LEU A 700 14.50 41.07 -11.23
N TYR A 701 15.09 41.93 -12.05
CA TYR A 701 14.88 41.90 -13.50
C TYR A 701 15.42 40.59 -14.10
N SER A 702 14.57 39.80 -14.76
CA SER A 702 14.95 38.50 -15.37
C SER A 702 16.07 38.60 -16.42
N SER A 703 16.26 39.79 -17.02
CA SER A 703 17.28 40.02 -18.05
C SER A 703 18.69 40.25 -17.52
N ASN A 704 18.87 40.61 -16.25
CA ASN A 704 20.18 41.02 -15.71
C ASN A 704 20.35 40.87 -14.19
N ASN A 705 19.39 40.28 -13.48
CA ASN A 705 19.36 40.07 -12.03
C ASN A 705 19.62 41.33 -11.18
N ARG A 706 19.30 42.53 -11.69
CA ARG A 706 19.35 43.76 -10.89
C ARG A 706 18.10 43.88 -10.03
N HIS A 707 18.29 44.32 -8.78
CA HIS A 707 17.23 44.75 -7.88
C HIS A 707 16.32 45.81 -8.56
N PHE A 708 15.01 45.66 -8.41
CA PHE A 708 14.00 46.59 -8.93
C PHE A 708 13.14 47.20 -7.82
N LEU A 709 12.27 46.39 -7.19
CA LEU A 709 11.26 46.83 -6.23
C LEU A 709 11.25 45.91 -5.02
N ARG A 710 11.18 46.47 -3.80
CA ARG A 710 10.89 45.73 -2.56
C ARG A 710 9.83 46.45 -1.72
N VAL A 711 9.04 45.69 -0.95
CA VAL A 711 8.20 46.27 0.09
C VAL A 711 9.05 46.64 1.31
N THR A 712 8.63 47.66 2.05
CA THR A 712 9.16 48.02 3.37
C THR A 712 8.01 48.31 4.32
N GLN A 713 8.29 48.39 5.63
CA GLN A 713 7.24 48.73 6.60
C GLN A 713 6.54 50.06 6.25
N ALA A 714 7.30 51.07 5.82
CA ALA A 714 6.81 52.41 5.47
C ALA A 714 6.21 52.52 4.05
N GLY A 715 6.42 51.54 3.16
CA GLY A 715 5.93 51.61 1.77
C GLY A 715 6.68 50.66 0.85
N PHE A 716 7.42 51.21 -0.11
CA PHE A 716 8.30 50.47 -1.01
C PHE A 716 9.65 51.17 -1.17
N GLU A 717 10.67 50.43 -1.59
CA GLU A 717 11.92 51.00 -2.13
C GLU A 717 12.14 50.52 -3.57
N ILE A 718 12.72 51.41 -4.38
CA ILE A 718 12.88 51.24 -5.83
C ILE A 718 14.33 51.51 -6.23
N LYS A 719 14.94 50.53 -6.89
CA LYS A 719 16.23 50.64 -7.57
C LYS A 719 16.00 50.64 -9.06
N SER A 720 15.95 51.84 -9.63
CA SER A 720 15.95 52.04 -11.08
C SER A 720 17.32 52.57 -11.56
N GLY A 721 17.68 52.28 -12.81
CA GLY A 721 18.94 52.77 -13.38
C GLY A 721 18.94 54.28 -13.59
N ARG A 722 20.15 54.90 -13.63
CA ARG A 722 20.38 56.36 -13.76
C ARG A 722 19.97 57.00 -15.11
N LYS A 723 18.87 56.57 -15.74
CA LYS A 723 18.29 57.24 -16.92
C LYS A 723 17.50 58.46 -16.43
N SER A 724 17.80 59.65 -16.95
CA SER A 724 17.14 60.91 -16.57
C SER A 724 15.61 60.85 -16.63
N ARG A 725 15.05 60.24 -17.69
CA ARG A 725 13.59 60.02 -17.86
C ARG A 725 12.97 59.22 -16.71
N ILE A 726 13.68 58.24 -16.16
CA ILE A 726 13.17 57.44 -15.03
C ILE A 726 13.25 58.26 -13.73
N GLN A 727 14.33 59.03 -13.52
CA GLN A 727 14.41 59.93 -12.36
C GLN A 727 13.24 60.93 -12.34
N THR A 728 12.89 61.53 -13.47
CA THR A 728 11.71 62.43 -13.56
C THR A 728 10.40 61.74 -13.20
N ILE A 729 10.25 60.44 -13.51
CA ILE A 729 9.08 59.65 -13.10
C ILE A 729 9.13 59.39 -11.58
N LEU A 730 10.27 58.98 -11.02
CA LEU A 730 10.45 58.79 -9.57
C LEU A 730 10.11 60.07 -8.79
N ASP A 731 10.69 61.20 -9.19
CA ASP A 731 10.47 62.52 -8.58
C ASP A 731 8.97 62.91 -8.64
N GLY A 732 8.31 62.64 -9.77
CA GLY A 732 6.89 62.92 -10.00
C GLY A 732 5.93 62.13 -9.11
N HIS A 733 6.31 60.92 -8.67
CA HIS A 733 5.56 60.11 -7.72
C HIS A 733 5.98 60.34 -6.25
N GLY A 734 6.94 61.22 -6.00
CA GLY A 734 7.40 61.56 -4.65
C GLY A 734 8.32 60.51 -4.02
N VAL A 735 9.08 59.78 -4.84
CA VAL A 735 10.16 58.91 -4.37
C VAL A 735 11.33 59.78 -3.89
N ASP A 736 11.91 59.47 -2.73
CA ASP A 736 13.05 60.22 -2.20
C ASP A 736 14.40 59.84 -2.86
N GLY A 737 15.45 60.58 -2.52
CA GLY A 737 16.79 60.42 -3.10
C GLY A 737 17.46 59.07 -2.81
N ASP A 738 16.96 58.33 -1.81
CA ASP A 738 17.42 56.97 -1.47
C ASP A 738 16.58 55.88 -2.19
N GLY A 739 15.55 56.28 -2.93
CA GLY A 739 14.67 55.39 -3.69
C GLY A 739 13.40 54.98 -2.94
N SER A 740 13.05 55.63 -1.83
CA SER A 740 11.92 55.23 -0.98
C SER A 740 10.61 55.89 -1.41
N LEU A 741 9.60 55.08 -1.66
CA LEU A 741 8.22 55.48 -1.91
C LEU A 741 7.42 55.30 -0.60
N ASN A 742 7.44 56.35 0.22
CA ASN A 742 6.85 56.32 1.57
C ASN A 742 5.33 56.55 1.55
N VAL A 743 4.59 55.70 2.26
CA VAL A 743 3.14 55.78 2.43
C VAL A 743 2.82 56.32 3.81
N ARG A 744 1.95 57.33 3.89
CA ARG A 744 1.57 57.92 5.19
C ARG A 744 0.81 56.89 6.03
N GLN A 745 1.29 56.64 7.23
CA GLN A 745 0.72 55.67 8.18
C GLN A 745 0.12 56.30 9.43
N SER A 746 -0.58 55.49 10.21
CA SER A 746 -0.90 55.74 11.62
C SER A 746 -1.10 54.45 12.39
N THR A 747 -0.70 54.42 13.65
CA THR A 747 -0.92 53.27 14.54
C THR A 747 -2.16 53.46 15.41
N ILE A 748 -3.02 52.45 15.50
CA ILE A 748 -4.20 52.43 16.39
C ILE A 748 -4.22 51.08 17.10
N ALA A 749 -4.22 51.07 18.44
CA ALA A 749 -4.19 49.86 19.26
C ALA A 749 -3.06 48.87 18.87
N GLY A 750 -1.86 49.39 18.55
CA GLY A 750 -0.71 48.61 18.09
C GLY A 750 -0.69 48.30 16.58
N ILE A 751 -1.85 48.30 15.91
CA ILE A 751 -1.96 47.97 14.48
C ILE A 751 -1.59 49.18 13.62
N VAL A 752 -0.70 48.98 12.65
CA VAL A 752 -0.31 50.01 11.67
C VAL A 752 -1.25 49.98 10.48
N PHE A 753 -1.80 51.15 10.14
CA PHE A 753 -2.66 51.36 8.98
C PHE A 753 -2.03 52.38 8.02
N ASP A 754 -1.93 52.03 6.75
CA ASP A 754 -1.69 53.02 5.70
C ASP A 754 -2.92 53.91 5.51
N ARG A 755 -2.69 55.16 5.05
CA ARG A 755 -3.74 56.16 4.76
C ARG A 755 -4.04 56.32 3.28
N LYS A 756 -3.29 55.62 2.42
CA LYS A 756 -3.54 55.39 1.00
C LYS A 756 -3.18 53.94 0.71
N ASP A 757 -3.77 53.37 -0.33
CA ASP A 757 -3.42 52.05 -0.80
C ASP A 757 -1.98 52.05 -1.38
N ARG A 758 -1.05 51.33 -0.73
CA ARG A 758 0.35 51.24 -1.15
C ARG A 758 0.52 50.54 -2.49
N VAL A 759 -0.33 49.55 -2.78
CA VAL A 759 -0.25 48.72 -3.99
C VAL A 759 -0.67 49.55 -5.19
N VAL A 760 -1.72 50.38 -5.08
CA VAL A 760 -2.11 51.34 -6.13
C VAL A 760 -0.98 52.34 -6.41
N ILE A 761 -0.42 52.99 -5.38
CA ILE A 761 0.64 54.00 -5.56
C ILE A 761 1.86 53.40 -6.28
N ALA A 762 2.32 52.23 -5.84
CA ALA A 762 3.46 51.58 -6.46
C ALA A 762 3.13 51.03 -7.87
N ALA A 763 1.92 50.54 -8.12
CA ALA A 763 1.52 50.04 -9.44
C ALA A 763 1.42 51.15 -10.49
N ASP A 764 0.93 52.33 -10.12
CA ASP A 764 0.88 53.49 -11.01
C ASP A 764 2.29 53.94 -11.42
N LEU A 765 3.21 54.00 -10.45
CA LEU A 765 4.63 54.28 -10.70
C LEU A 765 5.29 53.20 -11.58
N VAL A 766 5.11 51.91 -11.27
CA VAL A 766 5.67 50.81 -12.08
C VAL A 766 5.15 50.86 -13.52
N ARG A 767 3.87 51.18 -13.72
CA ARG A 767 3.25 51.29 -15.04
C ARG A 767 3.86 52.42 -15.87
N GLU A 768 4.19 53.56 -15.26
CA GLU A 768 4.90 54.66 -15.94
C GLU A 768 6.38 54.32 -16.22
N ILE A 769 7.07 53.65 -15.29
CA ILE A 769 8.44 53.18 -15.52
C ILE A 769 8.48 52.23 -16.73
N VAL A 770 7.59 51.24 -16.82
CA VAL A 770 7.56 50.27 -17.92
C VAL A 770 7.24 50.96 -19.26
N LYS A 771 6.23 51.84 -19.32
CA LYS A 771 5.94 52.66 -20.52
C LYS A 771 7.04 53.67 -20.87
N GLY A 772 7.92 53.98 -19.92
CA GLY A 772 9.04 54.92 -20.08
C GLY A 772 10.35 54.26 -20.55
N VAL A 773 10.38 52.93 -20.70
CA VAL A 773 11.56 52.14 -21.07
C VAL A 773 11.66 51.85 -22.57
N ASP A 774 10.55 51.97 -23.30
CA ASP A 774 10.51 52.10 -24.78
C ASP A 774 11.28 53.36 -25.26
#